data_AF-A0A6M3M7G8-F1
#
_entry.id   AF-A0A6M3M7G8-F1
#
_cell.length_a   1.000
_cell.length_b   1.000
_cell.length_c   1.000
_cell.angle_alpha   90.00
_cell.angle_beta   90.00
_cell.angle_gamma   90.00
#
_symmetry.space_group_name_H-M   'P 1'
#
loop_
_entity.id
_entity.type
_entity.pdbx_description
1 polymer ?
#
loop_
_entity_poly.entity_id
_entity_poly.type
_entity_poly.pdbx_seq_one_letter_code
_entity_poly.pdbx_strand_id
1 'polypeptide(L)'
;MEVNASLVNFAAGVLSKKFLGRIDLPNFYKAGLLTCRNFFPQAQGPAEFRQGAGYVHHTRLNRDAMLFPFVFNDEQAYALEFTDKKLRFLSDGGLIFESTGAISHQLLIHFDGADGATAYTAESGQTVTFGGTAQLDTAQTKFGASSLLLDGNSDYATVPDNANWNFGSGDFTVDCWVRFNSIAGTQTICGQGIDGNSYWKLIWNATKWQLYVYSGGVLQVGLDIADAGVAINTWFHIALVRSGGTITLYRDGTALTTGSYSSWPEYTSPFCIGAEMYAGPGGRADWFNGWIDEFSVRKGEAVWTANFTPPTAAYSSTNLKAITAITQADPGVITITAHGYSTGDEIYIENIEGMTELNNKFYLVVKIGADTFSLTDVDGNAIDTTAYTAYTAGGTADKIYEIDTPYLEADLKQLQFAQKADVMYIAHPDYESRKLIRSGDASWALSVYTRTDDPFTKAITGITAANPGVVTATAHGFSDGDIVEIWGVVGMTEVNGNSYKVANKAANTFELTDPTTGANVDTSGYTAYSSAGKAFKESNMPGAVAFYGGRLFFGGTADEPESFWGSKAPTNAGVGQYDVFTVGGSADDGITFPISSQNNTADKIQWFGGTNKFLGIGTYGGVYKANGGSDTTPIAGDAIAVQALEFIGCKAVSPIRLGSSLFYIQRGDLILNRFSYSLLADDFSTSSLNIFSDEITAGGLKQLTVQQGTTDIIWVVTDTGKLLGLTVKTDEEIS
;
A
#
# COMPACT_ATOMS: atom_id res chain seq x y z
N MET A 1 20.67 1.03 -61.61
CA MET A 1 20.04 -0.22 -61.14
C MET A 1 20.38 -0.33 -59.68
N GLU A 2 19.58 0.27 -58.81
CA GLU A 2 19.72 0.10 -57.36
C GLU A 2 19.17 -1.28 -57.03
N VAL A 3 20.08 -2.22 -56.79
CA VAL A 3 19.72 -3.50 -56.19
C VAL A 3 19.42 -3.18 -54.74
N ASN A 4 18.14 -3.26 -54.34
CA ASN A 4 17.78 -3.31 -52.92
C ASN A 4 18.52 -4.51 -52.31
N ALA A 5 19.66 -4.24 -51.67
CA ALA A 5 20.39 -5.25 -50.94
C ALA A 5 19.44 -5.82 -49.87
N SER A 6 19.31 -7.14 -49.80
CA SER A 6 18.55 -7.78 -48.74
C SER A 6 19.19 -7.43 -47.40
N LEU A 7 18.53 -6.60 -46.59
CA LEU A 7 18.96 -6.30 -45.23
C LEU A 7 18.58 -7.52 -44.36
N VAL A 8 19.61 -8.22 -43.89
CA VAL A 8 19.48 -9.40 -43.00
C VAL A 8 19.90 -9.09 -41.56
N ASN A 9 20.25 -7.83 -41.28
CA ASN A 9 20.72 -7.35 -40.00
C ASN A 9 20.08 -5.99 -39.70
N PHE A 10 19.59 -5.83 -38.47
CA PHE A 10 18.93 -4.64 -37.95
C PHE A 10 19.54 -4.16 -36.62
N ALA A 11 20.66 -4.74 -36.20
CA ALA A 11 21.27 -4.51 -34.89
C ALA A 11 21.69 -3.05 -34.63
N ALA A 12 21.82 -2.19 -35.66
CA ALA A 12 22.14 -0.78 -35.46
C ALA A 12 20.90 0.09 -35.13
N GLY A 13 19.71 -0.50 -35.09
CA GLY A 13 18.48 0.19 -34.70
C GLY A 13 18.09 1.32 -35.65
N VAL A 14 17.37 2.31 -35.12
CA VAL A 14 16.89 3.46 -35.91
C VAL A 14 17.99 4.51 -36.05
N LEU A 15 18.32 4.90 -37.28
CA LEU A 15 19.31 5.95 -37.58
C LEU A 15 18.63 7.27 -37.95
N SER A 16 19.22 8.37 -37.51
CA SER A 16 18.79 9.73 -37.82
C SER A 16 18.95 10.07 -39.30
N LYS A 17 18.02 10.86 -39.87
CA LYS A 17 18.07 11.25 -41.29
C LYS A 17 19.29 12.10 -41.62
N LYS A 18 19.88 12.75 -40.61
CA LYS A 18 21.14 13.49 -40.75
C LYS A 18 22.28 12.59 -41.26
N PHE A 19 22.22 11.29 -40.99
CA PHE A 19 23.20 10.35 -41.48
C PHE A 19 22.99 10.01 -42.95
N LEU A 20 21.87 10.28 -43.63
CA LEU A 20 21.65 9.81 -45.01
C LEU A 20 22.73 10.23 -46.03
N GLY A 21 23.45 11.33 -45.79
CA GLY A 21 24.55 11.79 -46.66
C GLY A 21 25.95 11.19 -46.38
N ARG A 22 26.12 10.42 -45.30
CA ARG A 22 27.43 9.90 -44.82
C ARG A 22 27.82 8.56 -45.44
N ILE A 23 27.98 8.54 -46.77
CA ILE A 23 28.34 7.32 -47.55
C ILE A 23 29.63 6.61 -47.09
N ASP A 24 30.45 7.27 -46.27
CA ASP A 24 31.69 6.78 -45.67
C ASP A 24 31.50 5.88 -44.44
N LEU A 25 30.26 5.69 -43.97
CA LEU A 25 29.91 4.81 -42.84
C LEU A 25 29.13 3.55 -43.30
N PRO A 26 29.71 2.69 -44.17
CA PRO A 26 28.97 1.61 -44.84
C PRO A 26 28.43 0.53 -43.91
N ASN A 27 29.01 0.36 -42.71
CA ASN A 27 28.57 -0.65 -41.76
C ASN A 27 27.25 -0.26 -41.06
N PHE A 28 26.99 1.04 -40.87
CA PHE A 28 25.76 1.51 -40.21
C PHE A 28 24.54 1.36 -41.13
N TYR A 29 24.65 1.68 -42.42
CA TYR A 29 23.52 1.50 -43.34
C TYR A 29 23.17 0.05 -43.65
N LYS A 30 24.13 -0.87 -43.52
CA LYS A 30 23.90 -2.30 -43.73
C LYS A 30 23.11 -2.96 -42.58
N ALA A 31 23.03 -2.30 -41.43
CA ALA A 31 22.40 -2.82 -40.22
C ALA A 31 21.36 -1.88 -39.60
N GLY A 32 21.11 -0.71 -40.21
CA GLY A 32 20.29 0.36 -39.65
C GLY A 32 18.94 0.51 -40.33
N LEU A 33 17.98 1.07 -39.59
CA LEU A 33 16.60 1.31 -40.01
C LEU A 33 16.32 2.82 -40.06
N LEU A 34 15.55 3.28 -41.04
CA LEU A 34 15.03 4.65 -41.02
C LEU A 34 13.85 4.80 -40.05
N THR A 35 13.07 3.73 -39.85
CA THR A 35 11.91 3.70 -38.97
C THR A 35 11.70 2.26 -38.52
N CYS A 36 11.49 2.07 -37.21
CA CYS A 36 11.13 0.78 -36.61
C CYS A 36 9.84 0.97 -35.81
N ARG A 37 8.76 0.28 -36.19
CA ARG A 37 7.45 0.37 -35.52
C ARG A 37 6.94 -1.04 -35.24
N ASN A 38 6.59 -1.33 -33.99
CA ASN A 38 6.13 -2.66 -33.55
C ASN A 38 7.14 -3.80 -33.78
N PHE A 39 8.43 -3.47 -33.84
CA PHE A 39 9.52 -4.45 -33.89
C PHE A 39 10.61 -4.11 -32.87
N PHE A 40 11.29 -5.14 -32.36
CA PHE A 40 12.55 -5.00 -31.62
C PHE A 40 13.71 -5.55 -32.43
N PRO A 41 14.68 -4.69 -32.81
CA PRO A 41 15.96 -5.16 -33.27
C PRO A 41 16.65 -5.93 -32.15
N GLN A 42 17.06 -7.15 -32.44
CA GLN A 42 17.82 -7.99 -31.53
C GLN A 42 19.31 -7.78 -31.74
N ALA A 43 20.08 -7.95 -30.67
CA ALA A 43 21.53 -7.90 -30.68
C ALA A 43 22.17 -8.79 -31.77
N GLN A 44 21.56 -9.95 -32.05
CA GLN A 44 22.04 -10.94 -33.02
C GLN A 44 21.75 -10.56 -34.48
N GLY A 45 21.02 -9.47 -34.73
CA GLY A 45 20.69 -8.95 -36.05
C GLY A 45 19.23 -9.08 -36.53
N PRO A 46 18.42 -10.10 -36.19
CA PRO A 46 17.03 -10.12 -36.65
C PRO A 46 16.20 -9.06 -35.92
N ALA A 47 15.04 -8.72 -36.49
CA ALA A 47 14.01 -7.95 -35.81
C ALA A 47 12.84 -8.88 -35.49
N GLU A 48 12.35 -8.86 -34.25
CA GLU A 48 11.17 -9.61 -33.84
C GLU A 48 9.97 -8.69 -33.67
N PHE A 49 8.76 -9.23 -33.83
CA PHE A 49 7.56 -8.47 -33.53
C PHE A 49 7.52 -8.11 -32.05
N ARG A 50 7.20 -6.86 -31.75
CA ARG A 50 6.90 -6.44 -30.38
C ARG A 50 5.70 -7.22 -29.87
N GLN A 51 5.79 -7.75 -28.65
CA GLN A 51 4.64 -8.32 -27.96
C GLN A 51 3.53 -7.27 -27.79
N GLY A 52 2.28 -7.67 -28.02
CA GLY A 52 1.13 -6.76 -27.91
C GLY A 52 0.97 -6.20 -26.49
N ALA A 53 0.49 -4.97 -26.38
CA ALA A 53 0.02 -4.43 -25.10
C ALA A 53 -1.44 -4.86 -24.90
N GLY A 54 -1.75 -5.42 -23.73
CA GLY A 54 -3.14 -5.63 -23.29
C GLY A 54 -3.70 -4.34 -22.68
N TYR A 55 -4.97 -4.04 -22.94
CA TYR A 55 -5.67 -3.05 -22.14
C TYR A 55 -5.96 -3.66 -20.77
N VAL A 56 -5.50 -2.98 -19.71
CA VAL A 56 -5.71 -3.42 -18.33
C VAL A 56 -6.93 -2.71 -17.76
N HIS A 57 -6.83 -1.39 -17.59
CA HIS A 57 -7.92 -0.54 -17.13
C HIS A 57 -7.68 0.90 -17.57
N HIS A 58 -8.65 1.78 -17.31
CA HIS A 58 -8.53 3.22 -17.50
C HIS A 58 -8.02 3.85 -16.20
N THR A 59 -7.20 4.89 -16.31
CA THR A 59 -6.78 5.67 -15.14
C THR A 59 -7.99 6.27 -14.46
N ARG A 60 -7.89 6.53 -13.16
CA ARG A 60 -8.99 7.16 -12.40
C ARG A 60 -9.58 8.36 -13.13
N LEU A 61 -10.87 8.29 -13.47
CA LEU A 61 -11.60 9.34 -14.19
C LEU A 61 -10.96 9.77 -15.53
N ASN A 62 -10.25 8.86 -16.21
CA ASN A 62 -9.50 9.13 -17.44
C ASN A 62 -8.48 10.29 -17.31
N ARG A 63 -7.97 10.54 -16.10
CA ARG A 63 -6.98 11.60 -15.81
C ARG A 63 -5.55 11.16 -16.15
N ASP A 64 -4.64 12.12 -16.28
CA ASP A 64 -3.22 11.81 -16.40
C ASP A 64 -2.73 11.15 -15.10
N ALA A 65 -1.97 10.06 -15.24
CA ALA A 65 -1.46 9.29 -14.12
C ALA A 65 0.07 9.11 -14.19
N MET A 66 0.66 8.85 -13.03
CA MET A 66 2.04 8.39 -12.89
C MET A 66 2.05 7.01 -12.24
N LEU A 67 2.76 6.06 -12.87
CA LEU A 67 2.88 4.70 -12.37
C LEU A 67 4.24 4.51 -11.68
N PHE A 68 4.21 3.96 -10.47
CA PHE A 68 5.41 3.59 -9.72
C PHE A 68 5.37 2.12 -9.29
N PRO A 69 6.50 1.40 -9.40
CA PRO A 69 6.58 0.03 -8.92
C PRO A 69 6.67 -0.01 -7.39
N PHE A 70 6.01 -0.99 -6.79
CA PHE A 70 6.19 -1.37 -5.38
C PHE A 70 6.42 -2.88 -5.33
N VAL A 71 7.62 -3.31 -4.95
CA VAL A 71 7.98 -4.73 -4.90
C VAL A 71 8.27 -5.12 -3.46
N PHE A 72 7.35 -5.85 -2.83
CA PHE A 72 7.55 -6.35 -1.48
C PHE A 72 8.55 -7.52 -1.48
N ASN A 73 8.31 -8.50 -2.36
CA ASN A 73 9.16 -9.66 -2.61
C ASN A 73 8.92 -10.19 -4.04
N ASP A 74 9.51 -11.34 -4.36
CA ASP A 74 9.42 -11.94 -5.71
C ASP A 74 8.02 -12.48 -6.07
N GLU A 75 7.13 -12.63 -5.08
CA GLU A 75 5.76 -13.14 -5.25
C GLU A 75 4.71 -12.02 -5.21
N GLN A 76 5.03 -10.90 -4.56
CA GLN A 76 4.10 -9.79 -4.32
C GLN A 76 4.70 -8.49 -4.82
N ALA A 77 4.21 -8.08 -5.99
CA ALA A 77 4.52 -6.81 -6.62
C ALA A 77 3.23 -6.08 -7.00
N TYR A 78 3.29 -4.75 -6.93
CA TYR A 78 2.18 -3.87 -7.22
C TYR A 78 2.63 -2.74 -8.15
N ALA A 79 1.71 -2.27 -8.98
CA ALA A 79 1.84 -0.97 -9.63
C ALA A 79 0.97 0.04 -8.87
N LEU A 80 1.59 1.15 -8.49
CA LEU A 80 0.95 2.27 -7.81
C LEU A 80 0.53 3.30 -8.85
N GLU A 81 -0.76 3.54 -8.99
CA GLU A 81 -1.31 4.57 -9.87
C GLU A 81 -1.60 5.85 -9.07
N PHE A 82 -0.77 6.86 -9.26
CA PHE A 82 -1.03 8.20 -8.75
C PHE A 82 -1.83 8.99 -9.79
N THR A 83 -2.95 9.55 -9.36
CA THR A 83 -3.77 10.54 -10.08
C THR A 83 -4.04 11.73 -9.17
N ASP A 84 -4.81 12.72 -9.63
CA ASP A 84 -5.12 13.89 -8.82
C ASP A 84 -5.70 13.49 -7.45
N LYS A 85 -4.94 13.77 -6.39
CA LYS A 85 -5.23 13.52 -4.97
C LYS A 85 -5.56 12.08 -4.60
N LYS A 86 -5.27 11.11 -5.46
CA LYS A 86 -5.68 9.71 -5.29
C LYS A 86 -4.56 8.74 -5.67
N LEU A 87 -4.51 7.62 -4.96
CA LEU A 87 -3.61 6.52 -5.20
C LEU A 87 -4.41 5.22 -5.29
N ARG A 88 -4.27 4.52 -6.43
CA ARG A 88 -4.83 3.19 -6.68
C ARG A 88 -3.73 2.14 -6.77
N PHE A 89 -4.11 0.90 -6.52
CA PHE A 89 -3.18 -0.22 -6.46
C PHE A 89 -3.58 -1.28 -7.47
N LEU A 90 -2.60 -1.77 -8.21
CA LEU A 90 -2.78 -2.87 -9.15
C LEU A 90 -1.90 -4.04 -8.74
N SER A 91 -2.43 -5.26 -8.88
CA SER A 91 -1.68 -6.51 -8.76
C SER A 91 -2.22 -7.52 -9.77
N ASP A 92 -1.38 -8.49 -10.17
CA ASP A 92 -1.73 -9.55 -11.13
C ASP A 92 -2.42 -9.07 -12.42
N GLY A 93 -2.08 -7.86 -12.87
CA GLY A 93 -2.65 -7.28 -14.08
C GLY A 93 -4.09 -6.79 -13.93
N GLY A 94 -4.54 -6.44 -12.72
CA GLY A 94 -5.84 -5.82 -12.45
C GLY A 94 -5.80 -4.81 -11.30
N LEU A 95 -6.88 -4.03 -11.15
CA LEU A 95 -7.07 -3.15 -9.99
C LEU A 95 -7.43 -3.97 -8.75
N ILE A 96 -6.95 -3.53 -7.60
CA ILE A 96 -7.35 -4.07 -6.30
C ILE A 96 -8.67 -3.41 -5.88
N PHE A 97 -9.58 -4.20 -5.34
CA PHE A 97 -10.88 -3.74 -4.87
C PHE A 97 -10.94 -3.71 -3.34
N GLU A 98 -11.88 -2.97 -2.77
CA GLU A 98 -12.09 -2.94 -1.32
C GLU A 98 -12.43 -4.34 -0.79
N SER A 99 -13.17 -5.14 -1.56
CA SER A 99 -13.46 -6.54 -1.19
C SER A 99 -12.19 -7.43 -1.15
N THR A 100 -11.13 -7.06 -1.88
CA THR A 100 -9.86 -7.80 -1.94
C THR A 100 -9.10 -7.74 -0.60
N GLY A 101 -9.29 -6.70 0.21
CA GLY A 101 -8.61 -6.54 1.51
C GLY A 101 -9.53 -6.25 2.69
N ALA A 102 -10.84 -6.23 2.49
CA ALA A 102 -11.79 -6.29 3.59
C ALA A 102 -11.77 -7.72 4.15
N ILE A 103 -10.79 -7.96 5.04
CA ILE A 103 -10.61 -9.10 5.95
C ILE A 103 -11.76 -10.10 5.81
N SER A 104 -11.56 -11.07 4.92
CA SER A 104 -12.42 -12.25 4.91
C SER A 104 -12.29 -12.89 6.28
N HIS A 105 -13.41 -13.38 6.77
CA HIS A 105 -13.41 -14.29 7.91
C HIS A 105 -12.27 -15.31 7.73
N GLN A 106 -11.25 -15.26 8.58
CA GLN A 106 -10.13 -16.20 8.50
C GLN A 106 -10.61 -17.63 8.65
N LEU A 107 -11.74 -17.82 9.34
CA LEU A 107 -12.58 -18.99 9.26
C LEU A 107 -14.05 -18.55 9.21
N LEU A 108 -14.79 -18.98 8.19
CA LEU A 108 -16.25 -18.88 8.13
C LEU A 108 -16.81 -20.25 7.80
N ILE A 109 -17.78 -20.70 8.60
CA ILE A 109 -18.47 -21.97 8.43
C ILE A 109 -19.97 -21.72 8.60
N HIS A 110 -20.74 -21.74 7.50
CA HIS A 110 -22.20 -21.68 7.53
C HIS A 110 -22.83 -22.99 8.00
N PHE A 111 -22.14 -24.13 7.80
CA PHE A 111 -22.72 -25.46 8.00
C PHE A 111 -23.94 -25.74 7.11
N ASP A 112 -23.94 -25.21 5.89
CA ASP A 112 -24.98 -25.39 4.88
C ASP A 112 -24.72 -26.59 3.96
N GLY A 113 -25.58 -27.60 4.02
CA GLY A 113 -25.42 -28.81 3.26
C GLY A 113 -26.59 -29.77 3.37
N ALA A 114 -26.35 -31.00 2.93
CA ALA A 114 -27.34 -32.07 3.01
C ALA A 114 -27.44 -32.61 4.45
N ASP A 115 -28.66 -32.97 4.84
CA ASP A 115 -28.95 -33.65 6.10
C ASP A 115 -28.10 -34.92 6.25
N GLY A 116 -27.44 -35.08 7.41
CA GLY A 116 -26.58 -36.22 7.71
C GLY A 116 -25.17 -36.16 7.10
N ALA A 117 -24.75 -35.05 6.50
CA ALA A 117 -23.39 -34.91 5.99
C ALA A 117 -22.34 -34.96 7.13
N THR A 118 -21.30 -35.79 6.96
CA THR A 118 -20.25 -36.05 7.97
C THR A 118 -18.91 -35.37 7.67
N ALA A 119 -18.88 -34.47 6.69
CA ALA A 119 -17.71 -33.66 6.34
C ALA A 119 -18.16 -32.33 5.74
N TYR A 120 -17.34 -31.30 5.88
CA TYR A 120 -17.66 -29.95 5.40
C TYR A 120 -16.42 -29.22 4.90
N THR A 121 -16.61 -28.32 3.94
CA THR A 121 -15.58 -27.35 3.52
C THR A 121 -16.08 -25.98 3.88
N ALA A 122 -15.33 -25.28 4.75
CA ALA A 122 -15.61 -23.92 5.16
C ALA A 122 -15.69 -22.98 3.95
N GLU A 123 -16.49 -21.92 4.04
CA GLU A 123 -16.58 -20.91 2.97
C GLU A 123 -15.27 -20.15 2.79
N SER A 124 -14.48 -20.06 3.84
CA SER A 124 -13.09 -19.57 3.82
C SER A 124 -12.08 -20.57 3.24
N GLY A 125 -12.53 -21.75 2.78
CA GLY A 125 -11.76 -22.74 2.02
C GLY A 125 -11.11 -23.86 2.83
N GLN A 126 -11.13 -23.81 4.17
CA GLN A 126 -10.53 -24.85 5.01
C GLN A 126 -11.39 -26.12 5.08
N THR A 127 -10.73 -27.28 5.14
CA THR A 127 -11.40 -28.55 5.41
C THR A 127 -11.81 -28.63 6.88
N VAL A 128 -13.10 -28.88 7.12
CA VAL A 128 -13.67 -29.10 8.46
C VAL A 128 -13.93 -30.60 8.61
N THR A 129 -13.31 -31.21 9.61
CA THR A 129 -13.45 -32.65 9.89
C THR A 129 -14.37 -32.86 11.08
N PHE A 130 -15.46 -33.61 10.87
CA PHE A 130 -16.36 -34.01 11.95
C PHE A 130 -15.86 -35.31 12.59
N GLY A 131 -15.91 -35.36 13.91
CA GLY A 131 -15.54 -36.52 14.72
C GLY A 131 -16.73 -37.08 15.48
N GLY A 132 -16.64 -38.37 15.84
CA GLY A 132 -17.76 -39.09 16.46
C GLY A 132 -18.86 -39.38 15.45
N THR A 133 -20.08 -39.05 15.81
CA THR A 133 -21.30 -39.12 14.99
C THR A 133 -21.81 -37.75 14.55
N ALA A 134 -21.01 -36.70 14.71
CA ALA A 134 -21.34 -35.34 14.33
C ALA A 134 -21.72 -35.24 12.84
N GLN A 135 -22.77 -34.47 12.56
CA GLN A 135 -23.35 -34.34 11.23
C GLN A 135 -24.04 -32.99 11.04
N LEU A 136 -24.30 -32.62 9.79
CA LEU A 136 -25.23 -31.53 9.49
C LEU A 136 -26.68 -31.99 9.73
N ASP A 137 -27.49 -31.10 10.32
CA ASP A 137 -28.91 -31.31 10.56
C ASP A 137 -29.73 -30.18 9.94
N THR A 138 -30.75 -30.56 9.17
CA THR A 138 -31.70 -29.64 8.54
C THR A 138 -32.91 -29.33 9.43
N ALA A 139 -33.09 -30.07 10.53
CA ALA A 139 -34.24 -29.88 11.43
C ALA A 139 -34.13 -28.61 12.27
N GLN A 140 -32.91 -28.15 12.59
CA GLN A 140 -32.67 -26.88 13.28
C GLN A 140 -31.61 -26.08 12.53
N THR A 141 -31.95 -24.84 12.17
CA THR A 141 -31.02 -23.89 11.54
C THR A 141 -31.26 -22.50 12.12
N LYS A 142 -30.23 -21.65 12.11
CA LYS A 142 -30.38 -20.22 12.38
C LYS A 142 -30.49 -19.46 11.06
N PHE A 143 -29.59 -19.75 10.13
CA PHE A 143 -29.62 -19.27 8.76
C PHE A 143 -29.41 -20.44 7.80
N GLY A 144 -29.54 -20.18 6.50
CA GLY A 144 -29.25 -21.20 5.50
C GLY A 144 -30.13 -22.45 5.55
N ALA A 145 -29.56 -23.56 5.10
CA ALA A 145 -30.20 -24.85 4.85
C ALA A 145 -29.97 -25.89 5.97
N SER A 146 -28.88 -25.82 6.73
CA SER A 146 -28.59 -26.76 7.83
C SER A 146 -27.71 -26.12 8.92
N SER A 147 -27.50 -26.81 10.04
CA SER A 147 -26.49 -26.44 11.04
C SER A 147 -25.73 -27.67 11.56
N LEU A 148 -24.62 -27.46 12.27
CA LEU A 148 -23.85 -28.57 12.85
C LEU A 148 -24.57 -29.12 14.09
N LEU A 149 -24.94 -30.40 14.06
CA LEU A 149 -25.50 -31.13 15.21
C LEU A 149 -24.39 -31.88 15.95
N LEU A 150 -24.37 -31.69 17.27
CA LEU A 150 -23.49 -32.38 18.21
C LEU A 150 -24.33 -32.97 19.36
N ASP A 151 -24.17 -34.25 19.65
CA ASP A 151 -25.04 -35.00 20.56
C ASP A 151 -24.68 -34.91 22.07
N GLY A 152 -23.60 -34.21 22.41
CA GLY A 152 -23.05 -34.16 23.78
C GLY A 152 -22.23 -35.38 24.18
N ASN A 153 -21.84 -36.22 23.22
CA ASN A 153 -21.07 -37.43 23.42
C ASN A 153 -20.16 -37.72 22.21
N SER A 154 -18.86 -37.47 22.37
CA SER A 154 -17.82 -37.76 21.35
C SER A 154 -17.88 -36.93 20.05
N ASP A 155 -18.94 -36.16 19.84
CA ASP A 155 -19.15 -35.31 18.66
C ASP A 155 -18.34 -34.00 18.71
N TYR A 156 -17.70 -33.65 17.60
CA TYR A 156 -16.97 -32.38 17.44
C TYR A 156 -16.70 -32.04 15.97
N ALA A 157 -16.27 -30.81 15.71
CA ALA A 157 -15.67 -30.40 14.44
C ALA A 157 -14.25 -29.84 14.66
N THR A 158 -13.35 -30.09 13.71
CA THR A 158 -11.96 -29.62 13.77
C THR A 158 -11.51 -29.00 12.47
N VAL A 159 -10.64 -28.00 12.58
CA VAL A 159 -9.94 -27.37 11.46
C VAL A 159 -8.42 -27.50 11.69
N PRO A 160 -7.64 -27.98 10.71
CA PRO A 160 -6.19 -28.14 10.85
C PRO A 160 -5.49 -26.83 11.17
N ASP A 161 -4.49 -26.86 12.07
CA ASP A 161 -3.78 -25.67 12.57
C ASP A 161 -3.23 -24.74 11.47
N ASN A 162 -3.27 -23.43 11.72
CA ASN A 162 -2.93 -22.37 10.77
C ASN A 162 -2.59 -21.05 11.50
N ALA A 163 -1.71 -20.24 10.90
CA ALA A 163 -1.36 -18.90 11.39
C ALA A 163 -2.56 -17.93 11.53
N ASN A 164 -3.68 -18.23 10.89
CA ASN A 164 -4.94 -17.47 10.94
C ASN A 164 -5.54 -17.32 12.35
N TRP A 165 -5.25 -18.22 13.29
CA TRP A 165 -5.67 -18.11 14.70
C TRP A 165 -4.50 -17.95 15.67
N ASN A 166 -3.33 -17.53 15.16
CA ASN A 166 -2.23 -17.01 15.97
C ASN A 166 -2.49 -15.53 16.28
N PHE A 167 -3.32 -15.23 17.28
CA PHE A 167 -3.83 -13.87 17.52
C PHE A 167 -2.76 -12.89 18.05
N GLY A 168 -1.81 -13.35 18.86
CA GLY A 168 -0.73 -12.51 19.41
C GLY A 168 -1.26 -11.28 20.16
N SER A 169 -0.64 -10.12 19.95
CA SER A 169 -1.10 -8.85 20.53
C SER A 169 -2.23 -8.16 19.75
N GLY A 170 -2.60 -8.71 18.59
CA GLY A 170 -3.62 -8.15 17.71
C GLY A 170 -5.03 -8.29 18.27
N ASP A 171 -5.94 -7.49 17.74
CA ASP A 171 -7.37 -7.59 18.01
C ASP A 171 -7.95 -8.80 17.27
N PHE A 172 -9.04 -9.38 17.79
CA PHE A 172 -9.73 -10.48 17.13
C PHE A 172 -11.17 -10.61 17.60
N THR A 173 -11.97 -11.31 16.82
CA THR A 173 -13.35 -11.69 17.13
C THR A 173 -13.57 -13.15 16.77
N VAL A 174 -14.09 -13.94 17.72
CA VAL A 174 -14.60 -15.30 17.47
C VAL A 174 -16.08 -15.28 17.82
N ASP A 175 -16.94 -15.68 16.90
CA ASP A 175 -18.38 -15.65 17.14
C ASP A 175 -19.13 -16.78 16.43
N CYS A 176 -20.30 -17.13 16.97
CA CYS A 176 -21.20 -18.10 16.37
C CYS A 176 -22.62 -17.99 16.94
N TRP A 177 -23.55 -18.67 16.28
CA TRP A 177 -24.85 -18.98 16.83
C TRP A 177 -24.83 -20.36 17.47
N VAL A 178 -25.36 -20.47 18.70
CA VAL A 178 -25.46 -21.73 19.43
C VAL A 178 -26.88 -21.98 19.91
N ARG A 179 -27.30 -23.24 19.89
CA ARG A 179 -28.61 -23.67 20.39
C ARG A 179 -28.47 -24.94 21.21
N PHE A 180 -28.66 -24.83 22.51
CA PHE A 180 -28.50 -25.96 23.42
C PHE A 180 -29.69 -26.93 23.35
N ASN A 181 -29.39 -28.23 23.25
CA ASN A 181 -30.35 -29.31 23.52
C ASN A 181 -30.37 -29.66 25.01
N SER A 182 -29.22 -29.57 25.68
CA SER A 182 -29.07 -29.64 27.12
C SER A 182 -28.18 -28.51 27.60
N ILE A 183 -28.50 -27.90 28.75
CA ILE A 183 -27.62 -26.94 29.42
C ILE A 183 -26.94 -27.54 30.65
N ALA A 184 -27.09 -28.84 30.89
CA ALA A 184 -26.45 -29.51 32.03
C ALA A 184 -24.97 -29.81 31.74
N GLY A 185 -24.13 -29.77 32.79
CA GLY A 185 -22.71 -30.10 32.70
C GLY A 185 -21.86 -29.04 32.01
N THR A 186 -20.61 -29.42 31.73
CA THR A 186 -19.63 -28.59 31.01
C THR A 186 -19.66 -28.93 29.53
N GLN A 187 -19.73 -27.90 28.68
CA GLN A 187 -19.87 -28.03 27.24
C GLN A 187 -19.00 -26.98 26.54
N THR A 188 -18.14 -27.42 25.63
CA THR A 188 -17.19 -26.53 24.93
C THR A 188 -17.78 -25.97 23.65
N ILE A 189 -17.73 -24.64 23.48
CA ILE A 189 -18.12 -24.02 22.22
C ILE A 189 -16.97 -24.11 21.21
N CYS A 190 -15.79 -23.61 21.62
CA CYS A 190 -14.59 -23.65 20.81
C CYS A 190 -13.31 -23.50 21.65
N GLY A 191 -12.17 -23.84 21.05
CA GLY A 191 -10.86 -23.66 21.67
C GLY A 191 -9.71 -24.24 20.86
N GLN A 192 -8.50 -24.08 21.40
CA GLN A 192 -7.26 -24.62 20.82
C GLN A 192 -6.24 -24.88 21.95
N GLY A 193 -5.29 -25.79 21.75
CA GLY A 193 -4.21 -26.00 22.71
C GLY A 193 -2.99 -26.74 22.16
N ILE A 194 -2.09 -27.12 23.05
CA ILE A 194 -0.90 -27.95 22.78
C ILE A 194 -0.88 -29.16 23.72
N ASP A 195 -1.31 -28.95 24.96
CA ASP A 195 -1.40 -29.97 26.00
C ASP A 195 -2.34 -29.49 27.13
N GLY A 196 -2.46 -30.28 28.19
CA GLY A 196 -3.26 -29.92 29.37
C GLY A 196 -2.73 -28.74 30.19
N ASN A 197 -1.60 -28.14 29.81
CA ASN A 197 -0.98 -26.99 30.46
C ASN A 197 -1.01 -25.72 29.59
N SER A 198 -1.26 -25.85 28.28
CA SER A 198 -1.24 -24.75 27.33
C SER A 198 -2.43 -24.85 26.38
N TYR A 199 -3.46 -24.04 26.64
CA TYR A 199 -4.69 -24.03 25.86
C TYR A 199 -5.53 -22.78 26.10
N TRP A 200 -6.51 -22.58 25.23
CA TRP A 200 -7.67 -21.76 25.56
C TRP A 200 -8.98 -22.45 25.20
N LYS A 201 -10.05 -22.11 25.93
CA LYS A 201 -11.39 -22.63 25.67
C LYS A 201 -12.48 -21.66 26.12
N LEU A 202 -13.55 -21.61 25.35
CA LEU A 202 -14.81 -20.99 25.69
C LEU A 202 -15.85 -22.08 25.99
N ILE A 203 -16.37 -22.10 27.21
CA ILE A 203 -17.25 -23.17 27.69
C ILE A 203 -18.51 -22.62 28.36
N TRP A 204 -19.56 -23.42 28.33
CA TRP A 204 -20.72 -23.32 29.19
C TRP A 204 -20.61 -24.37 30.31
N ASN A 205 -20.78 -23.98 31.57
CA ASN A 205 -20.70 -24.89 32.72
C ASN A 205 -21.96 -24.77 33.60
N ALA A 206 -23.05 -25.34 33.10
CA ALA A 206 -24.39 -25.41 33.70
C ALA A 206 -25.11 -24.09 34.02
N THR A 207 -24.39 -23.08 34.50
CA THR A 207 -24.91 -21.79 34.99
C THR A 207 -24.01 -20.61 34.58
N LYS A 208 -22.84 -20.89 33.99
CA LYS A 208 -21.83 -19.88 33.71
C LYS A 208 -21.21 -20.05 32.34
N TRP A 209 -20.93 -18.93 31.69
CA TRP A 209 -19.91 -18.85 30.64
C TRP A 209 -18.53 -18.80 31.28
N GLN A 210 -17.58 -19.56 30.77
CA GLN A 210 -16.19 -19.50 31.22
C GLN A 210 -15.23 -19.37 30.03
N LEU A 211 -14.25 -18.49 30.18
CA LEU A 211 -13.11 -18.37 29.27
C LEU A 211 -11.85 -18.64 30.06
N TYR A 212 -11.12 -19.68 29.68
CA TYR A 212 -9.81 -19.98 30.25
C TYR A 212 -8.74 -19.94 29.17
N VAL A 213 -7.63 -19.27 29.48
CA VAL A 213 -6.41 -19.22 28.68
C VAL A 213 -5.25 -19.61 29.59
N TYR A 214 -4.54 -20.67 29.25
CA TYR A 214 -3.41 -21.23 29.98
C TYR A 214 -2.17 -21.28 29.09
N SER A 215 -1.01 -20.97 29.66
CA SER A 215 0.28 -21.14 28.99
C SER A 215 1.29 -21.69 29.99
N GLY A 216 1.88 -22.84 29.69
CA GLY A 216 2.87 -23.48 30.57
C GLY A 216 2.36 -23.80 31.98
N GLY A 217 1.06 -24.06 32.13
CA GLY A 217 0.39 -24.34 33.41
C GLY A 217 -0.03 -23.09 34.18
N VAL A 218 0.21 -21.89 33.64
CA VAL A 218 -0.18 -20.61 34.25
C VAL A 218 -1.46 -20.08 33.61
N LEU A 219 -2.45 -19.76 34.45
CA LEU A 219 -3.70 -19.12 34.03
C LEU A 219 -3.39 -17.66 33.62
N GLN A 220 -3.57 -17.37 32.34
CA GLN A 220 -3.39 -16.04 31.76
C GLN A 220 -4.69 -15.22 31.80
N VAL A 221 -5.80 -15.87 31.46
CA VAL A 221 -7.14 -15.28 31.50
C VAL A 221 -8.09 -16.30 32.11
N GLY A 222 -8.82 -15.88 33.14
CA GLY A 222 -9.90 -16.67 33.73
C GLY A 222 -11.12 -15.80 33.95
N LEU A 223 -12.16 -16.03 33.17
CA LEU A 223 -13.45 -15.37 33.30
C LEU A 223 -14.51 -16.40 33.68
N ASP A 224 -15.30 -16.09 34.70
CA ASP A 224 -16.39 -16.94 35.22
C ASP A 224 -17.66 -16.09 35.36
N ILE A 225 -18.58 -16.20 34.39
CA ILE A 225 -19.73 -15.30 34.27
C ILE A 225 -21.03 -16.07 34.47
N ALA A 226 -21.72 -15.80 35.58
CA ALA A 226 -23.06 -16.33 35.78
C ALA A 226 -24.05 -15.70 34.78
N ASP A 227 -24.81 -16.53 34.07
CA ASP A 227 -25.78 -16.09 33.08
C ASP A 227 -27.06 -16.93 33.19
N ALA A 228 -28.08 -16.37 33.83
CA ALA A 228 -29.37 -17.01 33.97
C ALA A 228 -30.23 -16.92 32.69
N GLY A 229 -29.74 -16.25 31.64
CA GLY A 229 -30.48 -16.03 30.39
C GLY A 229 -30.35 -17.17 29.37
N VAL A 230 -29.47 -18.14 29.60
CA VAL A 230 -29.29 -19.29 28.70
C VAL A 230 -30.37 -20.34 28.95
N ALA A 231 -31.03 -20.79 27.90
CA ALA A 231 -32.10 -21.79 27.95
C ALA A 231 -31.91 -22.86 26.87
N ILE A 232 -32.46 -24.05 27.10
CA ILE A 232 -32.57 -25.04 26.03
C ILE A 232 -33.49 -24.53 24.93
N ASN A 233 -33.32 -25.05 23.73
CA ASN A 233 -34.22 -24.80 22.61
C ASN A 233 -34.31 -23.36 22.09
N THR A 234 -33.30 -22.55 22.37
CA THR A 234 -33.22 -21.14 21.95
C THR A 234 -31.87 -20.88 21.30
N TRP A 235 -31.87 -20.15 20.19
CA TRP A 235 -30.65 -19.68 19.52
C TRP A 235 -30.09 -18.45 20.24
N PHE A 236 -28.81 -18.50 20.57
CA PHE A 236 -28.05 -17.40 21.17
C PHE A 236 -26.89 -17.04 20.26
N HIS A 237 -26.64 -15.73 20.10
CA HIS A 237 -25.40 -15.26 19.46
C HIS A 237 -24.34 -15.07 20.53
N ILE A 238 -23.18 -15.72 20.36
CA ILE A 238 -22.07 -15.64 21.29
C ILE A 238 -20.87 -15.05 20.56
N ALA A 239 -20.27 -14.00 21.12
CA ALA A 239 -19.09 -13.36 20.56
C ALA A 239 -18.02 -13.10 21.62
N LEU A 240 -16.81 -13.60 21.37
CA LEU A 240 -15.60 -13.31 22.11
C LEU A 240 -14.78 -12.29 21.32
N VAL A 241 -14.62 -11.10 21.88
CA VAL A 241 -13.92 -9.99 21.22
C VAL A 241 -12.73 -9.54 22.06
N ARG A 242 -11.56 -9.39 21.44
CA ARG A 242 -10.42 -8.70 22.06
C ARG A 242 -10.16 -7.39 21.33
N SER A 243 -10.21 -6.27 22.06
CA SER A 243 -9.90 -4.92 21.57
C SER A 243 -8.88 -4.21 22.47
N GLY A 244 -7.71 -3.87 21.93
CA GLY A 244 -6.68 -3.10 22.64
C GLY A 244 -6.22 -3.74 23.96
N GLY A 245 -6.28 -5.07 24.08
CA GLY A 245 -5.96 -5.82 25.30
C GLY A 245 -7.15 -6.13 26.21
N THR A 246 -8.33 -5.53 25.96
CA THR A 246 -9.58 -5.83 26.67
C THR A 246 -10.28 -6.98 25.98
N ILE A 247 -10.69 -8.00 26.73
CA ILE A 247 -11.44 -9.17 26.25
C ILE A 247 -12.88 -9.02 26.72
N THR A 248 -13.86 -9.12 25.83
CA THR A 248 -15.28 -9.00 26.15
C THR A 248 -16.02 -10.21 25.59
N LEU A 249 -16.88 -10.81 26.42
CA LEU A 249 -17.82 -11.84 25.98
C LEU A 249 -19.22 -11.23 25.87
N TYR A 250 -19.85 -11.39 24.72
CA TYR A 250 -21.21 -10.94 24.45
C TYR A 250 -22.16 -12.13 24.31
N ARG A 251 -23.38 -11.98 24.80
CA ARG A 251 -24.53 -12.83 24.45
C ARG A 251 -25.64 -11.96 23.89
N ASP A 252 -26.16 -12.34 22.73
CA ASP A 252 -27.21 -11.62 22.01
C ASP A 252 -26.90 -10.12 21.88
N GLY A 253 -25.62 -9.82 21.63
CA GLY A 253 -25.12 -8.46 21.46
C GLY A 253 -24.99 -7.65 22.74
N THR A 254 -25.27 -8.20 23.92
CA THR A 254 -25.06 -7.53 25.21
C THR A 254 -23.78 -8.04 25.88
N ALA A 255 -22.89 -7.13 26.28
CA ALA A 255 -21.66 -7.46 26.99
C ALA A 255 -21.99 -8.07 28.36
N LEU A 256 -21.47 -9.27 28.61
CA LEU A 256 -21.65 -9.97 29.89
C LEU A 256 -20.54 -9.63 30.89
N THR A 257 -19.28 -9.57 30.43
CA THR A 257 -18.12 -9.21 31.25
C THR A 257 -16.97 -8.69 30.40
N THR A 258 -15.99 -8.06 31.06
CA THR A 258 -14.67 -7.78 30.49
C THR A 258 -13.54 -8.46 31.28
N GLY A 259 -12.46 -8.80 30.59
CA GLY A 259 -11.16 -9.23 31.10
C GLY A 259 -10.04 -8.48 30.39
N SER A 260 -8.78 -8.74 30.74
CA SER A 260 -7.65 -8.08 30.07
C SER A 260 -6.46 -9.01 29.92
N TYR A 261 -5.85 -9.03 28.73
CA TYR A 261 -4.59 -9.72 28.48
C TYR A 261 -3.86 -9.15 27.26
N SER A 262 -2.56 -8.92 27.41
CA SER A 262 -1.77 -8.15 26.45
C SER A 262 -1.47 -8.90 25.15
N SER A 263 -1.20 -10.20 25.23
CA SER A 263 -0.83 -11.01 24.06
C SER A 263 -1.35 -12.44 24.17
N TRP A 264 -2.28 -12.83 23.30
CA TRP A 264 -2.80 -14.19 23.23
C TRP A 264 -1.68 -15.20 22.91
N PRO A 265 -1.56 -16.33 23.62
CA PRO A 265 -0.51 -17.32 23.35
C PRO A 265 -0.79 -18.09 22.06
N GLU A 266 0.28 -18.61 21.45
CA GLU A 266 0.20 -19.47 20.28
C GLU A 266 -0.01 -20.93 20.68
N TYR A 267 -0.89 -21.62 19.97
CA TYR A 267 -1.19 -23.03 20.18
C TYR A 267 -1.19 -23.76 18.83
N THR A 268 -0.70 -25.01 18.80
CA THR A 268 -0.37 -25.72 17.55
C THR A 268 -1.21 -26.96 17.29
N SER A 269 -2.23 -27.25 18.09
CA SER A 269 -3.21 -28.30 17.79
C SER A 269 -4.31 -27.78 16.87
N PRO A 270 -5.08 -28.66 16.19
CA PRO A 270 -6.26 -28.25 15.44
C PRO A 270 -7.20 -27.36 16.25
N PHE A 271 -7.79 -26.37 15.58
CA PHE A 271 -8.86 -25.55 16.17
C PHE A 271 -10.11 -26.42 16.31
N CYS A 272 -10.71 -26.42 17.50
CA CYS A 272 -11.83 -27.29 17.83
C CYS A 272 -13.12 -26.49 18.01
N ILE A 273 -14.22 -27.05 17.52
CA ILE A 273 -15.59 -26.55 17.68
C ILE A 273 -16.40 -27.69 18.32
N GLY A 274 -17.11 -27.41 19.41
CA GLY A 274 -17.95 -28.39 20.10
C GLY A 274 -17.22 -29.31 21.09
N ALA A 275 -15.90 -29.21 21.23
CA ALA A 275 -15.12 -30.04 22.15
C ALA A 275 -13.78 -29.40 22.53
N GLU A 276 -13.16 -29.96 23.57
CA GLU A 276 -11.82 -29.62 24.03
C GLU A 276 -10.80 -30.69 23.58
N MET A 277 -9.91 -30.35 22.65
CA MET A 277 -8.82 -31.25 22.26
C MET A 277 -7.47 -30.53 22.32
N TYR A 278 -6.58 -31.06 23.15
CA TYR A 278 -5.22 -30.49 23.30
C TYR A 278 -4.14 -31.27 22.55
N ALA A 279 -4.45 -32.42 21.91
CA ALA A 279 -3.45 -33.22 21.18
C ALA A 279 -4.07 -34.17 20.12
N GLY A 280 -5.14 -33.75 19.45
CA GLY A 280 -5.89 -34.59 18.50
C GLY A 280 -7.04 -35.39 19.14
N PRO A 281 -7.69 -36.30 18.37
CA PRO A 281 -8.93 -36.98 18.78
C PRO A 281 -8.77 -37.80 20.06
N GLY A 282 -9.19 -37.26 21.21
CA GLY A 282 -9.14 -37.96 22.50
C GLY A 282 -8.96 -37.12 23.78
N GLY A 283 -9.04 -35.78 23.71
CA GLY A 283 -9.08 -34.88 24.88
C GLY A 283 -10.43 -34.87 25.63
N ARG A 284 -10.49 -34.24 26.81
CA ARG A 284 -11.54 -34.35 27.86
C ARG A 284 -13.00 -34.23 27.40
N ALA A 285 -13.89 -34.87 28.18
CA ALA A 285 -15.32 -35.12 27.90
C ALA A 285 -16.29 -33.92 28.06
N ASP A 286 -15.88 -32.72 27.66
CA ASP A 286 -16.72 -31.50 27.74
C ASP A 286 -17.43 -31.24 26.39
N TRP A 287 -18.15 -32.25 25.90
CA TRP A 287 -18.80 -32.28 24.58
C TRP A 287 -20.02 -31.36 24.52
N PHE A 288 -20.14 -30.58 23.45
CA PHE A 288 -21.31 -29.74 23.22
C PHE A 288 -22.54 -30.57 22.85
N ASN A 289 -23.70 -30.24 23.43
CA ASN A 289 -24.97 -30.90 23.18
C ASN A 289 -25.98 -29.92 22.59
N GLY A 290 -26.07 -29.86 21.27
CA GLY A 290 -26.93 -28.93 20.56
C GLY A 290 -26.49 -28.67 19.13
N TRP A 291 -26.87 -27.49 18.63
CA TRP A 291 -26.58 -27.03 17.28
C TRP A 291 -25.67 -25.79 17.28
N ILE A 292 -24.76 -25.72 16.31
CA ILE A 292 -23.90 -24.56 16.05
C ILE A 292 -24.07 -24.13 14.59
N ASP A 293 -24.21 -22.84 14.38
CA ASP A 293 -24.42 -22.22 13.07
C ASP A 293 -23.58 -20.92 12.97
N GLU A 294 -23.24 -20.51 11.75
CA GLU A 294 -22.41 -19.32 11.44
C GLU A 294 -21.13 -19.19 12.28
N PHE A 295 -20.29 -20.21 12.29
CA PHE A 295 -19.04 -20.14 13.06
C PHE A 295 -18.00 -19.27 12.35
N SER A 296 -17.43 -18.32 13.08
CA SER A 296 -16.64 -17.24 12.49
C SER A 296 -15.41 -16.89 13.36
N VAL A 297 -14.25 -16.72 12.71
CA VAL A 297 -13.00 -16.21 13.31
C VAL A 297 -12.49 -15.05 12.47
N ARG A 298 -12.27 -13.91 13.10
CA ARG A 298 -11.69 -12.69 12.51
C ARG A 298 -10.44 -12.28 13.29
N LYS A 299 -9.28 -12.29 12.63
CA LYS A 299 -7.98 -11.89 13.18
C LYS A 299 -7.62 -10.50 12.66
N GLY A 300 -7.13 -9.66 13.57
CA GLY A 300 -6.84 -8.25 13.31
C GLY A 300 -8.02 -7.31 13.56
N GLU A 301 -9.18 -7.82 13.95
CA GLU A 301 -10.42 -7.05 14.04
C GLU A 301 -11.22 -7.33 15.32
N ALA A 302 -11.54 -6.26 16.05
CA ALA A 302 -12.56 -6.26 17.10
C ALA A 302 -13.87 -5.74 16.52
N VAL A 303 -14.74 -6.64 16.02
CA VAL A 303 -15.99 -6.27 15.34
C VAL A 303 -16.90 -5.44 16.26
N TRP A 304 -16.94 -5.78 17.55
CA TRP A 304 -17.80 -5.10 18.53
C TRP A 304 -17.03 -4.65 19.78
N THR A 305 -16.99 -3.33 19.97
CA THR A 305 -16.40 -2.68 21.15
C THR A 305 -17.44 -2.14 22.14
N ALA A 306 -18.73 -2.34 21.83
CA ALA A 306 -19.88 -2.00 22.67
C ALA A 306 -21.03 -2.98 22.39
N ASN A 307 -22.14 -2.85 23.13
CA ASN A 307 -23.36 -3.62 22.86
C ASN A 307 -23.85 -3.40 21.42
N PHE A 308 -24.36 -4.46 20.79
CA PHE A 308 -24.76 -4.49 19.38
C PHE A 308 -26.07 -5.26 19.17
N THR A 309 -26.61 -5.19 17.95
CA THR A 309 -27.69 -6.06 17.51
C THR A 309 -27.09 -7.28 16.82
N PRO A 310 -27.37 -8.52 17.27
CA PRO A 310 -26.85 -9.71 16.62
C PRO A 310 -27.16 -9.78 15.11
N PRO A 311 -26.33 -10.47 14.32
CA PRO A 311 -26.58 -10.66 12.89
C PRO A 311 -27.99 -11.18 12.62
N THR A 312 -28.66 -10.61 11.62
CA THR A 312 -30.02 -11.02 11.20
C THR A 312 -30.03 -11.81 9.90
N ALA A 313 -28.85 -12.05 9.32
CA ALA A 313 -28.63 -12.84 8.12
C ALA A 313 -27.27 -13.55 8.24
N ALA A 314 -27.07 -14.57 7.39
CA ALA A 314 -25.79 -15.26 7.25
C ALA A 314 -24.66 -14.28 6.88
N TYR A 315 -23.44 -14.59 7.33
CA TYR A 315 -22.26 -13.82 6.96
C TYR A 315 -21.97 -13.94 5.47
N SER A 316 -21.39 -12.90 4.89
CA SER A 316 -20.94 -12.97 3.50
C SER A 316 -19.51 -13.50 3.46
N SER A 317 -19.24 -14.51 2.63
CA SER A 317 -17.89 -15.05 2.40
C SER A 317 -16.98 -14.10 1.61
N THR A 318 -17.54 -13.02 1.06
CA THR A 318 -16.83 -11.91 0.42
C THR A 318 -17.48 -10.58 0.81
N ASN A 319 -16.73 -9.48 0.87
CA ASN A 319 -17.32 -8.14 1.07
C ASN A 319 -18.01 -7.57 -0.19
N LEU A 320 -18.18 -8.39 -1.24
CA LEU A 320 -18.83 -8.03 -2.49
C LEU A 320 -20.29 -7.63 -2.25
N LYS A 321 -20.72 -6.53 -2.85
CA LYS A 321 -22.08 -6.03 -2.67
C LYS A 321 -23.00 -6.65 -3.72
N ALA A 322 -23.92 -7.52 -3.28
CA ALA A 322 -24.85 -8.21 -4.17
C ALA A 322 -25.95 -7.28 -4.68
N ILE A 323 -26.13 -7.26 -6.00
CA ILE A 323 -27.21 -6.53 -6.68
C ILE A 323 -28.50 -7.32 -6.55
N THR A 324 -29.57 -6.67 -6.09
CA THR A 324 -30.89 -7.30 -5.91
C THR A 324 -31.93 -6.81 -6.90
N ALA A 325 -31.70 -5.65 -7.54
CA ALA A 325 -32.57 -5.14 -8.61
C ALA A 325 -31.85 -4.09 -9.45
N ILE A 326 -32.24 -3.98 -10.73
CA ILE A 326 -31.83 -2.90 -11.63
C ILE A 326 -33.05 -2.42 -12.43
N THR A 327 -33.28 -1.10 -12.48
CA THR A 327 -34.39 -0.52 -13.25
C THR A 327 -34.02 -0.37 -14.73
N GLN A 328 -34.98 -0.56 -15.65
CA GLN A 328 -34.87 -0.13 -17.05
C GLN A 328 -35.31 1.35 -17.16
N ALA A 329 -34.36 2.28 -16.97
CA ALA A 329 -34.62 3.71 -16.90
C ALA A 329 -33.40 4.53 -17.37
N ASP A 330 -33.56 5.84 -17.49
CA ASP A 330 -32.48 6.78 -17.74
C ASP A 330 -32.44 7.82 -16.60
N PRO A 331 -31.46 7.75 -15.67
CA PRO A 331 -30.44 6.71 -15.55
C PRO A 331 -30.98 5.40 -14.96
N GLY A 332 -30.30 4.28 -15.23
CA GLY A 332 -30.53 3.01 -14.55
C GLY A 332 -30.19 3.09 -13.06
N VAL A 333 -31.08 2.61 -12.20
CA VAL A 333 -30.94 2.58 -10.74
C VAL A 333 -30.69 1.14 -10.28
N ILE A 334 -29.62 0.95 -9.53
CA ILE A 334 -29.25 -0.31 -8.88
C ILE A 334 -29.75 -0.29 -7.43
N THR A 335 -30.24 -1.44 -6.98
CA THR A 335 -30.58 -1.70 -5.58
C THR A 335 -29.61 -2.71 -4.97
N ILE A 336 -29.00 -2.33 -3.86
CA ILE A 336 -28.11 -3.12 -3.01
C ILE A 336 -28.37 -2.68 -1.57
N THR A 337 -28.82 -3.58 -0.70
CA THR A 337 -29.04 -3.27 0.71
C THR A 337 -27.76 -2.76 1.40
N ALA A 338 -27.83 -1.58 2.03
CA ALA A 338 -26.75 -0.95 2.78
C ALA A 338 -25.41 -0.93 2.03
N HIS A 339 -25.42 -0.44 0.79
CA HIS A 339 -24.25 -0.48 -0.09
C HIS A 339 -23.03 0.31 0.43
N GLY A 340 -23.24 1.35 1.24
CA GLY A 340 -22.16 2.16 1.83
C GLY A 340 -21.48 3.15 0.87
N TYR A 341 -21.65 2.99 -0.44
CA TYR A 341 -21.11 3.91 -1.46
C TYR A 341 -21.57 5.37 -1.31
N SER A 342 -20.70 6.25 -1.77
CA SER A 342 -20.90 7.71 -1.89
C SER A 342 -20.95 8.13 -3.36
N THR A 343 -21.56 9.28 -3.64
CA THR A 343 -21.54 9.85 -5.00
C THR A 343 -20.09 10.11 -5.43
N GLY A 344 -19.71 9.62 -6.61
CA GLY A 344 -18.37 9.70 -7.17
C GLY A 344 -17.47 8.50 -6.85
N ASP A 345 -17.94 7.52 -6.07
CA ASP A 345 -17.25 6.24 -5.92
C ASP A 345 -17.28 5.48 -7.25
N GLU A 346 -16.14 4.91 -7.64
CA GLU A 346 -16.01 4.10 -8.84
C GLU A 346 -16.13 2.62 -8.47
N ILE A 347 -17.06 1.94 -9.14
CA ILE A 347 -17.39 0.54 -8.91
C ILE A 347 -17.23 -0.29 -10.18
N TYR A 348 -16.89 -1.55 -10.00
CA TYR A 348 -16.90 -2.58 -11.03
C TYR A 348 -18.12 -3.46 -10.87
N ILE A 349 -18.81 -3.72 -11.98
CA ILE A 349 -20.03 -4.54 -12.00
C ILE A 349 -19.79 -5.78 -12.85
N GLU A 350 -20.19 -6.93 -12.33
CA GLU A 350 -20.08 -8.22 -13.02
C GLU A 350 -21.19 -9.19 -12.59
N ASN A 351 -21.25 -10.34 -13.28
CA ASN A 351 -22.11 -11.48 -12.96
C ASN A 351 -23.62 -11.18 -12.89
N ILE A 352 -24.09 -10.12 -13.55
CA ILE A 352 -25.53 -9.85 -13.72
C ILE A 352 -26.13 -10.85 -14.72
N GLU A 353 -27.25 -11.46 -14.36
CA GLU A 353 -28.13 -12.21 -15.27
C GLU A 353 -29.30 -11.33 -15.71
N GLY A 354 -29.45 -11.16 -17.03
CA GLY A 354 -30.39 -10.19 -17.60
C GLY A 354 -29.92 -8.75 -17.34
N MET A 355 -29.86 -7.90 -18.36
CA MET A 355 -29.11 -6.63 -18.34
C MET A 355 -27.58 -6.84 -18.37
N THR A 356 -27.11 -7.84 -19.12
CA THR A 356 -25.69 -8.23 -19.21
C THR A 356 -24.80 -7.17 -19.84
N GLU A 357 -25.38 -6.15 -20.48
CA GLU A 357 -24.70 -4.99 -21.04
C GLU A 357 -23.92 -4.18 -19.98
N LEU A 358 -24.28 -4.34 -18.70
CA LEU A 358 -23.60 -3.72 -17.56
C LEU A 358 -22.37 -4.51 -17.06
N ASN A 359 -22.22 -5.78 -17.45
CA ASN A 359 -21.14 -6.61 -16.92
C ASN A 359 -19.75 -6.20 -17.46
N ASN A 360 -18.75 -6.42 -16.62
CA ASN A 360 -17.33 -6.25 -16.88
C ASN A 360 -16.94 -4.80 -17.22
N LYS A 361 -17.58 -3.85 -16.55
CA LYS A 361 -17.42 -2.41 -16.78
C LYS A 361 -17.35 -1.64 -15.46
N PHE A 362 -16.71 -0.48 -15.54
CA PHE A 362 -16.60 0.47 -14.45
C PHE A 362 -17.65 1.56 -14.58
N TYR A 363 -18.21 1.97 -13.45
CA TYR A 363 -19.23 3.01 -13.35
C TYR A 363 -18.96 3.91 -12.16
N LEU A 364 -19.44 5.15 -12.24
CA LEU A 364 -19.49 6.05 -11.10
C LEU A 364 -20.88 5.98 -10.44
N VAL A 365 -20.86 5.97 -9.11
CA VAL A 365 -22.06 5.98 -8.28
C VAL A 365 -22.61 7.39 -8.18
N VAL A 366 -23.93 7.54 -8.36
CA VAL A 366 -24.69 8.71 -7.90
C VAL A 366 -25.67 8.23 -6.84
N LYS A 367 -25.35 8.52 -5.57
CA LYS A 367 -26.11 8.02 -4.42
C LYS A 367 -27.52 8.60 -4.40
N ILE A 368 -28.52 7.73 -4.27
CA ILE A 368 -29.94 8.11 -4.14
C ILE A 368 -30.40 7.87 -2.70
N GLY A 369 -30.08 6.70 -2.14
CA GLY A 369 -30.47 6.28 -0.80
C GLY A 369 -29.38 5.48 -0.09
N ALA A 370 -29.75 4.80 0.99
CA ALA A 370 -28.88 3.84 1.66
C ALA A 370 -28.79 2.50 0.90
N ASP A 371 -29.83 2.18 0.12
CA ASP A 371 -29.99 0.92 -0.59
C ASP A 371 -29.99 1.08 -2.12
N THR A 372 -29.91 2.32 -2.63
CA THR A 372 -30.06 2.61 -4.06
C THR A 372 -29.13 3.70 -4.57
N PHE A 373 -28.67 3.53 -5.81
CA PHE A 373 -27.87 4.52 -6.54
C PHE A 373 -28.08 4.39 -8.04
N SER A 374 -27.85 5.46 -8.80
CA SER A 374 -27.81 5.43 -10.26
C SER A 374 -26.38 5.37 -10.79
N LEU A 375 -26.23 4.91 -12.03
CA LEU A 375 -24.93 4.81 -12.71
C LEU A 375 -24.67 6.00 -13.65
N THR A 376 -23.43 6.47 -13.65
CA THR A 376 -22.87 7.24 -14.76
C THR A 376 -21.63 6.55 -15.31
N ASP A 377 -21.25 6.87 -16.55
CA ASP A 377 -19.92 6.57 -17.04
C ASP A 377 -18.86 7.39 -16.29
N VAL A 378 -17.59 7.12 -16.63
CA VAL A 378 -16.41 7.77 -16.04
C VAL A 378 -16.29 9.26 -16.40
N ASP A 379 -17.00 9.69 -17.45
CA ASP A 379 -17.06 11.09 -17.90
C ASP A 379 -18.29 11.83 -17.29
N GLY A 380 -19.10 11.13 -16.48
CA GLY A 380 -20.25 11.68 -15.76
C GLY A 380 -21.59 11.61 -16.53
N ASN A 381 -21.66 10.93 -17.66
CA ASN A 381 -22.92 10.76 -18.40
C ASN A 381 -23.77 9.65 -17.81
N ALA A 382 -25.07 9.90 -17.63
CA ALA A 382 -26.03 8.91 -17.17
C ALA A 382 -26.02 7.65 -18.05
N ILE A 383 -26.08 6.47 -17.41
CA ILE A 383 -26.24 5.20 -18.12
C ILE A 383 -27.72 4.93 -18.35
N ASP A 384 -28.15 5.05 -19.61
CA ASP A 384 -29.50 4.70 -20.04
C ASP A 384 -29.63 3.17 -20.20
N THR A 385 -30.43 2.55 -19.32
CA THR A 385 -30.73 1.10 -19.35
C THR A 385 -32.09 0.78 -19.96
N THR A 386 -32.80 1.76 -20.52
CA THR A 386 -34.16 1.57 -21.07
C THR A 386 -34.22 0.54 -22.20
N ALA A 387 -33.16 0.47 -23.02
CA ALA A 387 -33.05 -0.45 -24.14
C ALA A 387 -32.36 -1.78 -23.80
N TYR A 388 -31.87 -1.95 -22.57
CA TYR A 388 -31.15 -3.16 -22.17
C TYR A 388 -32.13 -4.31 -21.90
N THR A 389 -31.61 -5.53 -21.89
CA THR A 389 -32.38 -6.68 -21.42
C THR A 389 -32.82 -6.47 -19.95
N ALA A 390 -34.00 -7.00 -19.59
CA ALA A 390 -34.50 -6.85 -18.23
C ALA A 390 -33.63 -7.65 -17.24
N TYR A 391 -33.35 -7.07 -16.08
CA TYR A 391 -32.67 -7.75 -14.98
C TYR A 391 -33.48 -8.96 -14.53
N THR A 392 -32.83 -10.11 -14.38
CA THR A 392 -33.46 -11.35 -13.89
C THR A 392 -32.93 -11.79 -12.54
N ALA A 393 -31.61 -11.78 -12.32
CA ALA A 393 -30.98 -12.21 -11.07
C ALA A 393 -29.48 -11.85 -11.04
N GLY A 394 -28.81 -12.16 -9.92
CA GLY A 394 -27.37 -12.07 -9.79
C GLY A 394 -26.84 -10.64 -9.80
N GLY A 395 -25.54 -10.50 -10.07
CA GLY A 395 -24.84 -9.23 -10.10
C GLY A 395 -24.10 -8.93 -8.80
N THR A 396 -22.85 -8.51 -8.93
CA THR A 396 -22.05 -7.92 -7.85
C THR A 396 -21.58 -6.54 -8.26
N ALA A 397 -21.48 -5.65 -7.27
CA ALA A 397 -20.77 -4.39 -7.37
C ALA A 397 -19.61 -4.40 -6.37
N ASP A 398 -18.45 -3.97 -6.82
CA ASP A 398 -17.27 -3.84 -5.97
C ASP A 398 -16.59 -2.50 -6.18
N LYS A 399 -16.12 -1.88 -5.10
CA LYS A 399 -15.49 -0.57 -5.15
C LYS A 399 -13.99 -0.73 -5.32
N ILE A 400 -13.38 0.09 -6.18
CA ILE A 400 -11.93 0.10 -6.33
C ILE A 400 -11.27 0.56 -5.04
N TYR A 401 -10.25 -0.16 -4.57
CA TYR A 401 -9.48 0.24 -3.41
C TYR A 401 -8.57 1.43 -3.78
N GLU A 402 -8.84 2.58 -3.17
CA GLU A 402 -8.05 3.80 -3.35
C GLU A 402 -7.84 4.51 -2.01
N ILE A 403 -6.70 5.20 -1.88
CA ILE A 403 -6.41 6.06 -0.74
C ILE A 403 -6.17 7.50 -1.19
N ASP A 404 -6.40 8.44 -0.27
CA ASP A 404 -6.18 9.87 -0.52
C ASP A 404 -4.69 10.22 -0.52
N THR A 405 -4.32 11.14 -1.41
CA THR A 405 -2.98 11.74 -1.47
C THR A 405 -3.09 13.26 -1.52
N PRO A 406 -2.05 13.99 -1.08
CA PRO A 406 -2.05 15.46 -1.19
C PRO A 406 -1.71 15.96 -2.61
N TYR A 407 -1.25 15.08 -3.50
CA TYR A 407 -0.57 15.47 -4.72
C TYR A 407 -1.55 15.85 -5.83
N LEU A 408 -1.35 17.03 -6.41
CA LEU A 408 -2.09 17.47 -7.60
C LEU A 408 -1.53 16.81 -8.86
N GLU A 409 -2.36 16.67 -9.90
CA GLU A 409 -1.94 16.08 -11.18
C GLU A 409 -0.67 16.72 -11.78
N ALA A 410 -0.56 18.04 -11.68
CA ALA A 410 0.58 18.79 -12.23
C ALA A 410 1.92 18.41 -11.57
N ASP A 411 1.86 17.92 -10.33
CA ASP A 411 3.00 17.69 -9.47
C ASP A 411 3.49 16.24 -9.49
N LEU A 412 2.65 15.31 -9.99
CA LEU A 412 2.95 13.87 -10.02
C LEU A 412 4.27 13.53 -10.74
N LYS A 413 4.67 14.37 -11.71
CA LYS A 413 5.89 14.17 -12.50
C LYS A 413 7.18 14.41 -11.71
N GLN A 414 7.12 15.11 -10.59
CA GLN A 414 8.28 15.41 -9.74
C GLN A 414 8.39 14.48 -8.54
N LEU A 415 7.43 13.54 -8.37
CA LEU A 415 7.47 12.57 -7.29
C LEU A 415 8.69 11.66 -7.42
N GLN A 416 9.48 11.58 -6.35
CA GLN A 416 10.55 10.61 -6.20
C GLN A 416 10.24 9.67 -5.05
N PHE A 417 10.76 8.46 -5.14
CA PHE A 417 10.47 7.43 -4.15
C PHE A 417 11.69 6.55 -3.87
N ALA A 418 11.73 6.02 -2.65
CA ALA A 418 12.65 4.99 -2.22
C ALA A 418 11.85 3.94 -1.46
N GLN A 419 11.84 2.71 -1.98
CA GLN A 419 11.08 1.62 -1.38
C GLN A 419 12.02 0.57 -0.80
N LYS A 420 11.61 0.01 0.34
CA LYS A 420 12.22 -1.15 0.99
C LYS A 420 11.14 -1.96 1.70
N ALA A 421 10.96 -3.21 1.26
CA ALA A 421 9.93 -4.13 1.80
C ALA A 421 8.55 -3.45 1.83
N ASP A 422 7.85 -3.46 2.97
CA ASP A 422 6.50 -2.89 3.10
C ASP A 422 6.44 -1.35 3.13
N VAL A 423 7.57 -0.65 2.99
CA VAL A 423 7.62 0.81 3.18
C VAL A 423 8.18 1.52 1.96
N MET A 424 7.48 2.54 1.49
CA MET A 424 7.94 3.48 0.48
C MET A 424 7.97 4.90 1.03
N TYR A 425 9.11 5.57 0.87
CA TYR A 425 9.29 6.98 1.21
C TYR A 425 9.13 7.80 -0.07
N ILE A 426 8.33 8.86 -0.03
CA ILE A 426 8.00 9.70 -1.18
C ILE A 426 8.45 11.14 -0.91
N ALA A 427 9.15 11.73 -1.86
CA ALA A 427 9.71 13.08 -1.82
C ALA A 427 9.14 13.94 -2.95
N HIS A 428 8.90 15.22 -2.66
CA HIS A 428 8.48 16.24 -3.62
C HIS A 428 8.93 17.61 -3.11
N PRO A 429 9.36 18.55 -3.98
CA PRO A 429 9.81 19.88 -3.56
C PRO A 429 8.76 20.73 -2.82
N ASP A 430 7.50 20.59 -3.21
CA ASP A 430 6.37 21.38 -2.70
C ASP A 430 5.52 20.68 -1.62
N TYR A 431 5.74 19.39 -1.34
CA TYR A 431 4.94 18.67 -0.34
C TYR A 431 5.83 18.04 0.71
N GLU A 432 5.40 18.10 1.97
CA GLU A 432 6.07 17.39 3.06
C GLU A 432 6.17 15.90 2.75
N SER A 433 7.38 15.33 2.91
CA SER A 433 7.66 13.94 2.53
C SER A 433 6.67 12.98 3.17
N ARG A 434 6.29 11.94 2.42
CA ARG A 434 5.29 10.96 2.84
C ARG A 434 5.90 9.57 3.03
N LYS A 435 5.27 8.78 3.89
CA LYS A 435 5.59 7.37 4.15
C LYS A 435 4.34 6.56 3.80
N LEU A 436 4.46 5.72 2.78
CA LEU A 436 3.46 4.75 2.37
C LEU A 436 3.83 3.40 2.99
N ILE A 437 2.89 2.78 3.70
CA ILE A 437 3.06 1.49 4.36
C ILE A 437 2.02 0.52 3.79
N ARG A 438 2.48 -0.67 3.39
CA ARG A 438 1.64 -1.80 3.06
C ARG A 438 1.43 -2.68 4.29
N SER A 439 0.21 -3.13 4.53
CA SER A 439 -0.13 -4.13 5.56
C SER A 439 -0.96 -5.30 5.01
N GLY A 440 -1.34 -5.24 3.74
CA GLY A 440 -2.06 -6.27 3.00
C GLY A 440 -2.38 -5.79 1.58
N ASP A 441 -3.06 -6.61 0.78
CA ASP A 441 -3.32 -6.29 -0.63
C ASP A 441 -4.20 -5.05 -0.80
N ALA A 442 -5.30 -4.94 -0.05
CA ALA A 442 -6.12 -3.73 0.05
C ALA A 442 -6.00 -3.09 1.45
N SER A 443 -4.78 -3.00 1.99
CA SER A 443 -4.49 -2.35 3.27
C SER A 443 -3.21 -1.54 3.20
N TRP A 444 -3.38 -0.25 2.92
CA TRP A 444 -2.30 0.70 2.71
C TRP A 444 -2.56 1.98 3.50
N ALA A 445 -1.48 2.58 4.01
CA ALA A 445 -1.54 3.82 4.75
C ALA A 445 -0.51 4.81 4.21
N LEU A 446 -0.97 5.95 3.69
CA LEU A 446 -0.12 7.10 3.37
C LEU A 446 -0.17 8.10 4.52
N SER A 447 0.98 8.43 5.06
CA SER A 447 1.11 9.36 6.19
C SER A 447 2.24 10.35 6.00
N VAL A 448 2.20 11.45 6.74
CA VAL A 448 3.34 12.38 6.82
C VAL A 448 4.55 11.64 7.39
N TYR A 449 5.70 11.76 6.74
CA TYR A 449 6.91 11.09 7.18
C TYR A 449 7.55 11.82 8.37
N THR A 450 7.50 11.21 9.56
CA THR A 450 8.10 11.76 10.77
C THR A 450 9.55 11.34 10.95
N ARG A 451 10.42 12.31 11.23
CA ARG A 451 11.86 12.14 11.48
C ARG A 451 12.26 12.68 12.85
N THR A 452 13.27 12.07 13.46
CA THR A 452 13.98 12.62 14.64
C THR A 452 15.03 13.63 14.18
N ASP A 453 15.11 14.80 14.83
CA ASP A 453 15.96 15.93 14.44
C ASP A 453 15.82 16.28 12.96
N ASP A 454 14.59 16.58 12.58
CA ASP A 454 14.18 16.82 11.21
C ASP A 454 14.94 18.01 10.59
N PRO A 455 15.73 17.81 9.53
CA PRO A 455 16.46 18.91 8.88
C PRO A 455 15.53 19.85 8.08
N PHE A 456 14.34 19.39 7.69
CA PHE A 456 13.45 20.10 6.77
C PHE A 456 12.35 20.87 7.49
N THR A 457 11.93 20.39 8.66
CA THR A 457 10.85 20.99 9.44
C THR A 457 11.35 21.51 10.78
N LYS A 458 10.60 22.45 11.35
CA LYS A 458 10.86 23.03 12.67
C LYS A 458 9.74 22.61 13.61
N ALA A 459 10.11 21.96 14.71
CA ALA A 459 9.16 21.52 15.71
C ALA A 459 8.50 22.74 16.39
N ILE A 460 7.16 22.72 16.45
CA ILE A 460 6.37 23.69 17.17
C ILE A 460 6.20 23.18 18.60
N THR A 461 6.47 24.04 19.58
CA THR A 461 6.33 23.76 21.01
C THR A 461 5.23 24.58 21.68
N GLY A 462 4.59 25.49 20.94
CA GLY A 462 3.47 26.27 21.43
C GLY A 462 2.84 27.14 20.33
N ILE A 463 1.54 27.36 20.45
CA ILE A 463 0.82 28.38 19.67
C ILE A 463 -0.10 29.14 20.64
N THR A 464 0.01 30.48 20.68
CA THR A 464 -0.85 31.29 21.54
C THR A 464 -2.25 31.40 20.96
N ALA A 465 -3.30 31.35 21.79
CA ALA A 465 -4.65 31.74 21.41
C ALA A 465 -4.78 33.28 21.49
N ALA A 466 -4.38 33.98 20.43
CA ALA A 466 -4.25 35.44 20.39
C ALA A 466 -4.47 35.98 18.97
N ASN A 467 -4.48 37.30 18.84
CA ASN A 467 -4.54 37.99 17.54
C ASN A 467 -3.37 38.98 17.43
N PRO A 468 -2.32 38.68 16.65
CA PRO A 468 -2.12 37.45 15.87
C PRO A 468 -1.76 36.24 16.76
N GLY A 469 -1.98 35.03 16.24
CA GLY A 469 -1.43 33.81 16.82
C GLY A 469 0.10 33.79 16.70
N VAL A 470 0.79 33.59 17.82
CA VAL A 470 2.25 33.47 17.89
C VAL A 470 2.64 31.99 17.99
N VAL A 471 3.43 31.52 17.04
CA VAL A 471 4.02 30.18 17.05
C VAL A 471 5.37 30.23 17.76
N THR A 472 5.62 29.26 18.64
CA THR A 472 6.92 29.02 19.27
C THR A 472 7.59 27.83 18.59
N ALA A 473 8.73 28.09 17.94
CA ALA A 473 9.57 27.10 17.29
C ALA A 473 11.04 27.52 17.48
N THR A 474 11.78 26.77 18.29
CA THR A 474 13.15 27.14 18.67
C THR A 474 14.08 27.14 17.45
N ALA A 475 14.86 28.22 17.29
CA ALA A 475 15.82 28.37 16.20
C ALA A 475 15.23 28.05 14.80
N HIS A 476 14.02 28.56 14.53
CA HIS A 476 13.28 28.21 13.32
C HIS A 476 13.97 28.67 12.02
N GLY A 477 14.79 29.72 12.06
CA GLY A 477 15.54 30.19 10.89
C GLY A 477 14.73 30.95 9.83
N PHE A 478 13.39 30.90 9.88
CA PHE A 478 12.51 31.69 9.00
C PHE A 478 12.78 33.20 9.04
N SER A 479 12.43 33.88 7.95
CA SER A 479 12.47 35.32 7.74
C SER A 479 11.05 35.92 7.65
N ASP A 480 10.90 37.20 7.97
CA ASP A 480 9.62 37.88 7.79
C ASP A 480 9.26 37.89 6.30
N GLY A 481 8.03 37.50 5.98
CA GLY A 481 7.55 37.34 4.62
C GLY A 481 7.70 35.92 4.05
N ASP A 482 8.41 35.01 4.72
CA ASP A 482 8.40 33.59 4.33
C ASP A 482 6.98 33.03 4.44
N ILE A 483 6.59 32.18 3.48
CA ILE A 483 5.36 31.40 3.57
C ILE A 483 5.71 30.05 4.19
N VAL A 484 5.01 29.68 5.26
CA VAL A 484 5.20 28.46 6.01
C VAL A 484 3.90 27.68 6.11
N GLU A 485 4.00 26.36 6.07
CA GLU A 485 2.89 25.46 6.28
C GLU A 485 3.02 24.80 7.66
N ILE A 486 1.88 24.59 8.33
CA ILE A 486 1.84 23.99 9.67
C ILE A 486 1.08 22.66 9.63
N TRP A 487 1.67 21.64 10.26
CA TRP A 487 1.08 20.29 10.33
C TRP A 487 1.30 19.61 11.68
N GLY A 488 0.42 18.67 12.01
CA GLY A 488 0.59 17.76 13.15
C GLY A 488 0.45 18.39 14.53
N VAL A 489 -0.14 19.59 14.63
CA VAL A 489 -0.49 20.23 15.90
C VAL A 489 -1.64 19.48 16.55
N VAL A 490 -1.49 19.14 17.84
CA VAL A 490 -2.54 18.54 18.67
C VAL A 490 -3.12 19.61 19.59
N GLY A 491 -4.44 19.61 19.76
CA GLY A 491 -5.17 20.72 20.38
C GLY A 491 -5.71 21.62 19.28
N MET A 492 -4.99 22.71 19.00
CA MET A 492 -5.26 23.71 17.94
C MET A 492 -5.21 23.14 16.51
N THR A 493 -6.08 22.21 16.17
CA THR A 493 -6.05 21.49 14.88
C THR A 493 -6.45 22.36 13.70
N GLU A 494 -7.11 23.49 13.96
CA GLU A 494 -7.54 24.47 12.95
C GLU A 494 -6.36 25.07 12.19
N VAL A 495 -5.15 25.03 12.76
CA VAL A 495 -3.96 25.52 12.06
C VAL A 495 -3.37 24.52 11.06
N ASN A 496 -3.70 23.24 11.19
CA ASN A 496 -3.06 22.18 10.40
C ASN A 496 -3.52 22.22 8.93
N GLY A 497 -2.57 22.01 8.01
CA GLY A 497 -2.83 21.94 6.58
C GLY A 497 -3.07 23.29 5.89
N ASN A 498 -2.69 24.38 6.55
CA ASN A 498 -2.83 25.75 6.04
C ASN A 498 -1.46 26.43 5.87
N SER A 499 -1.36 27.31 4.88
CA SER A 499 -0.20 28.18 4.64
C SER A 499 -0.36 29.54 5.34
N TYR A 500 0.72 30.02 5.95
CA TYR A 500 0.79 31.27 6.70
C TYR A 500 2.02 32.07 6.30
N LYS A 501 1.92 33.39 6.33
CA LYS A 501 3.08 34.26 6.17
C LYS A 501 3.65 34.63 7.53
N VAL A 502 4.95 34.43 7.68
CA VAL A 502 5.74 34.76 8.86
C VAL A 502 5.81 36.28 9.03
N ALA A 503 5.44 36.77 10.21
CA ALA A 503 5.60 38.17 10.59
C ALA A 503 6.22 38.30 12.00
N ASN A 504 6.78 39.48 12.28
CA ASN A 504 7.36 39.84 13.58
C ASN A 504 8.26 38.74 14.17
N LYS A 505 9.14 38.16 13.35
CA LYS A 505 9.98 37.06 13.79
C LYS A 505 10.91 37.47 14.94
N ALA A 506 11.07 36.54 15.87
CA ALA A 506 12.16 36.50 16.83
C ALA A 506 13.06 35.29 16.53
N ALA A 507 13.98 34.96 17.43
CA ALA A 507 14.83 33.77 17.26
C ALA A 507 14.06 32.44 17.41
N ASN A 508 12.99 32.45 18.23
CA ASN A 508 12.26 31.25 18.64
C ASN A 508 10.75 31.37 18.45
N THR A 509 10.26 32.48 17.91
CA THR A 509 8.82 32.73 17.75
C THR A 509 8.55 33.54 16.49
N PHE A 510 7.36 33.39 15.92
CA PHE A 510 6.87 34.23 14.84
C PHE A 510 5.33 34.33 14.89
N GLU A 511 4.79 35.40 14.32
CA GLU A 511 3.36 35.64 14.19
C GLU A 511 2.81 35.10 12.87
N LEU A 512 1.58 34.60 12.92
CA LEU A 512 0.84 34.13 11.74
C LEU A 512 0.05 35.27 11.09
N THR A 513 0.32 35.52 9.82
CA THR A 513 -0.48 36.40 8.97
C THR A 513 -0.98 35.65 7.74
N ASP A 514 -2.11 36.06 7.19
CA ASP A 514 -2.66 35.52 5.96
C ASP A 514 -1.71 35.84 4.78
N PRO A 515 -1.33 34.83 3.97
CA PRO A 515 -0.34 35.02 2.91
C PRO A 515 -0.82 35.96 1.81
N THR A 516 -2.13 35.99 1.54
CA THR A 516 -2.75 36.76 0.45
C THR A 516 -3.05 38.20 0.86
N THR A 517 -3.68 38.38 2.01
CA THR A 517 -4.19 39.68 2.48
C THR A 517 -3.21 40.38 3.42
N GLY A 518 -2.30 39.63 4.06
CA GLY A 518 -1.41 40.14 5.10
C GLY A 518 -2.11 40.47 6.41
N ALA A 519 -3.38 40.11 6.58
CA ALA A 519 -4.10 40.28 7.83
C ALA A 519 -3.58 39.31 8.90
N ASN A 520 -3.63 39.70 10.17
CA ASN A 520 -3.31 38.82 11.29
C ASN A 520 -4.25 37.60 11.31
N VAL A 521 -3.69 36.42 11.58
CA VAL A 521 -4.50 35.22 11.86
C VAL A 521 -4.90 35.24 13.33
N ASP A 522 -6.20 35.38 13.57
CA ASP A 522 -6.77 35.37 14.92
C ASP A 522 -7.02 33.94 15.39
N THR A 523 -6.17 33.45 16.29
CA THR A 523 -6.27 32.11 16.88
C THR A 523 -6.99 32.12 18.23
N SER A 524 -7.55 33.26 18.67
CA SER A 524 -8.19 33.38 20.00
C SER A 524 -9.44 32.50 20.15
N GLY A 525 -10.12 32.21 19.03
CA GLY A 525 -11.30 31.32 18.99
C GLY A 525 -10.97 29.86 18.71
N TYR A 526 -9.70 29.51 18.47
CA TYR A 526 -9.29 28.14 18.19
C TYR A 526 -9.19 27.32 19.47
N THR A 527 -9.24 26.00 19.33
CA THR A 527 -8.89 25.09 20.42
C THR A 527 -7.47 25.34 20.91
N ALA A 528 -7.24 25.19 22.22
CA ALA A 528 -5.94 25.48 22.80
C ALA A 528 -4.86 24.50 22.30
N TYR A 529 -3.66 25.02 22.03
CA TYR A 529 -2.50 24.18 21.73
C TYR A 529 -2.23 23.22 22.90
N SER A 530 -2.03 21.93 22.58
CA SER A 530 -1.69 20.91 23.56
C SER A 530 -0.25 20.44 23.40
N SER A 531 0.14 20.01 22.20
CA SER A 531 1.47 19.44 21.93
C SER A 531 1.73 19.27 20.43
N ALA A 532 2.96 18.88 20.10
CA ALA A 532 3.40 18.53 18.75
C ALA A 532 3.24 19.70 17.75
N GLY A 533 3.36 19.39 16.46
CA GLY A 533 3.34 20.38 15.40
C GLY A 533 4.70 20.59 14.75
N LYS A 534 4.65 20.91 13.46
CA LYS A 534 5.80 21.22 12.63
C LYS A 534 5.45 22.42 11.75
N ALA A 535 6.41 23.33 11.59
CA ALA A 535 6.37 24.41 10.61
C ALA A 535 7.50 24.19 9.61
N PHE A 536 7.24 24.42 8.33
CA PHE A 536 8.26 24.40 7.30
C PHE A 536 7.94 25.42 6.23
N LYS A 537 8.97 25.90 5.54
CA LYS A 537 8.80 26.87 4.44
C LYS A 537 8.18 26.16 3.23
N GLU A 538 7.16 26.78 2.65
CA GLU A 538 6.49 26.30 1.44
C GLU A 538 7.53 26.15 0.31
N SER A 539 7.37 25.10 -0.51
CA SER A 539 8.30 24.78 -1.61
C SER A 539 9.76 24.51 -1.22
N ASN A 540 10.04 24.19 0.05
CA ASN A 540 11.40 23.90 0.54
C ASN A 540 11.60 22.45 1.00
N MET A 541 10.85 21.51 0.44
CA MET A 541 10.98 20.09 0.74
C MET A 541 12.03 19.41 -0.14
N PRO A 542 12.62 18.28 0.29
CA PRO A 542 13.58 17.56 -0.52
C PRO A 542 12.89 17.00 -1.77
N GLY A 543 13.53 17.19 -2.93
CA GLY A 543 13.06 16.66 -4.21
C GLY A 543 13.64 15.29 -4.56
N ALA A 544 14.69 14.85 -3.86
CA ALA A 544 15.36 13.57 -4.13
C ALA A 544 15.36 12.64 -2.92
N VAL A 545 15.21 11.33 -3.17
CA VAL A 545 15.25 10.28 -2.13
C VAL A 545 15.82 8.96 -2.67
N ALA A 546 16.65 8.26 -1.88
CA ALA A 546 17.10 6.90 -2.20
C ALA A 546 17.65 6.14 -0.98
N PHE A 547 17.69 4.81 -1.08
CA PHE A 547 18.45 3.97 -0.17
C PHE A 547 19.87 3.72 -0.68
N TYR A 548 20.85 3.83 0.21
CA TYR A 548 22.22 3.41 -0.07
C TYR A 548 22.98 3.11 1.23
N GLY A 549 23.86 2.10 1.23
CA GLY A 549 24.73 1.82 2.38
C GLY A 549 23.99 1.58 3.71
N GLY A 550 22.76 1.07 3.67
CA GLY A 550 21.94 0.87 4.87
C GLY A 550 21.27 2.13 5.43
N ARG A 551 21.32 3.26 4.72
CA ARG A 551 20.74 4.56 5.10
C ARG A 551 19.72 5.04 4.07
N LEU A 552 18.80 5.88 4.53
CA LEU A 552 17.87 6.63 3.69
C LEU A 552 18.41 8.04 3.47
N PHE A 553 18.52 8.47 2.21
CA PHE A 553 19.02 9.78 1.84
C PHE A 553 17.91 10.67 1.28
N PHE A 554 17.96 11.96 1.61
CA PHE A 554 17.15 13.03 1.03
C PHE A 554 18.07 14.15 0.52
N GLY A 555 17.61 14.95 -0.43
CA GLY A 555 18.45 16.02 -1.00
C GLY A 555 17.69 17.04 -1.85
N GLY A 556 18.33 18.18 -2.07
CA GLY A 556 17.90 19.18 -3.04
C GLY A 556 16.67 19.98 -2.63
N THR A 557 16.68 20.58 -1.43
CA THR A 557 15.65 21.57 -1.05
C THR A 557 15.84 22.88 -1.82
N ALA A 558 14.90 23.83 -1.72
CA ALA A 558 15.02 25.10 -2.43
C ALA A 558 16.06 26.04 -1.79
N ASP A 559 16.15 26.06 -0.47
CA ASP A 559 17.08 26.88 0.30
C ASP A 559 18.47 26.24 0.39
N GLU A 560 18.55 24.91 0.35
CA GLU A 560 19.81 24.15 0.35
C GLU A 560 19.86 23.16 -0.83
N PRO A 561 19.94 23.66 -2.07
CA PRO A 561 19.86 22.84 -3.29
C PRO A 561 21.03 21.85 -3.44
N GLU A 562 22.16 22.15 -2.82
CA GLU A 562 23.41 21.37 -2.88
C GLU A 562 23.58 20.45 -1.65
N SER A 563 22.67 20.48 -0.69
CA SER A 563 22.75 19.64 0.51
C SER A 563 22.05 18.30 0.31
N PHE A 564 22.63 17.26 0.90
CA PHE A 564 21.95 16.00 1.15
C PHE A 564 22.06 15.59 2.61
N TRP A 565 21.08 14.81 3.05
CA TRP A 565 20.91 14.34 4.42
C TRP A 565 20.71 12.85 4.44
N GLY A 566 21.31 12.16 5.39
CA GLY A 566 21.20 10.71 5.56
C GLY A 566 20.72 10.33 6.94
N SER A 567 19.82 9.34 7.02
CA SER A 567 19.43 8.72 8.29
C SER A 567 20.64 8.06 8.97
N LYS A 568 20.56 7.77 10.27
CA LYS A 568 21.55 6.95 10.99
C LYS A 568 21.75 5.58 10.32
N ALA A 569 22.92 4.99 10.55
CA ALA A 569 23.21 3.62 10.14
C ALA A 569 22.27 2.63 10.86
N PRO A 570 22.11 1.41 10.34
CA PRO A 570 21.46 0.34 11.08
C PRO A 570 22.20 0.08 12.40
N THR A 571 21.45 -0.34 13.42
CA THR A 571 22.07 -0.80 14.68
C THR A 571 22.96 -2.03 14.45
N ASN A 572 23.81 -2.37 15.41
CA ASN A 572 24.62 -3.60 15.38
C ASN A 572 23.79 -4.90 15.23
N ALA A 573 22.48 -4.85 15.53
CA ALA A 573 21.54 -5.95 15.32
C ALA A 573 20.94 -5.99 13.89
N GLY A 574 21.37 -5.09 12.99
CA GLY A 574 20.88 -4.98 11.61
C GLY A 574 19.55 -4.24 11.46
N VAL A 575 19.00 -3.68 12.54
CA VAL A 575 17.73 -2.92 12.49
C VAL A 575 17.99 -1.54 11.86
N GLY A 576 17.34 -1.26 10.73
CA GLY A 576 17.44 0.01 10.03
C GLY A 576 16.87 1.18 10.83
N GLN A 577 17.55 2.32 10.83
CA GLN A 577 17.16 3.53 11.58
C GLN A 577 16.76 4.66 10.63
N TYR A 578 15.85 4.37 9.70
CA TYR A 578 15.53 5.28 8.60
C TYR A 578 14.87 6.58 9.04
N ASP A 579 14.16 6.56 10.16
CA ASP A 579 13.41 7.70 10.71
C ASP A 579 14.27 8.61 11.63
N VAL A 580 15.58 8.35 11.76
CA VAL A 580 16.46 9.06 12.72
C VAL A 580 17.55 9.82 11.97
N PHE A 581 17.53 11.16 12.04
CA PHE A 581 18.47 12.04 11.33
C PHE A 581 19.43 12.81 12.25
N THR A 582 19.46 12.46 13.54
CA THR A 582 20.37 13.07 14.52
C THR A 582 21.82 12.96 14.07
N VAL A 583 22.44 14.10 13.80
CA VAL A 583 23.86 14.24 13.44
C VAL A 583 24.75 14.16 14.68
N GLY A 584 26.01 13.76 14.50
CA GLY A 584 26.98 13.63 15.57
C GLY A 584 28.39 13.37 15.05
N GLY A 585 29.28 12.91 15.92
CA GLY A 585 30.69 12.68 15.59
C GLY A 585 31.06 11.22 15.32
N SER A 586 30.10 10.29 15.36
CA SER A 586 30.34 8.86 15.15
C SER A 586 29.94 8.41 13.75
N ALA A 587 30.58 7.35 13.28
CA ALA A 587 30.30 6.73 11.98
C ALA A 587 28.83 6.35 11.78
N ASP A 588 28.09 6.01 12.84
CA ASP A 588 26.68 5.59 12.79
C ASP A 588 25.68 6.76 12.82
N ASP A 589 26.14 7.98 13.09
CA ASP A 589 25.27 9.16 13.21
C ASP A 589 24.68 9.58 11.86
N GLY A 590 23.63 10.39 11.92
CA GLY A 590 22.99 10.99 10.75
C GLY A 590 23.97 11.89 9.99
N ILE A 591 23.63 12.13 8.72
CA ILE A 591 24.49 12.84 7.79
C ILE A 591 23.81 14.15 7.40
N THR A 592 24.58 15.23 7.36
CA THR A 592 24.26 16.48 6.65
C THR A 592 25.51 16.90 5.90
N PHE A 593 25.45 16.95 4.58
CA PHE A 593 26.62 17.21 3.76
C PHE A 593 26.26 18.09 2.55
N PRO A 594 26.86 19.28 2.41
CA PRO A 594 26.77 20.08 1.20
C PRO A 594 27.75 19.56 0.14
N ILE A 595 27.30 19.36 -1.09
CA ILE A 595 28.20 19.11 -2.22
C ILE A 595 28.88 20.43 -2.62
N SER A 596 30.11 20.34 -3.10
CA SER A 596 30.82 21.51 -3.61
C SER A 596 30.23 21.96 -4.93
N SER A 597 29.98 23.27 -5.07
CA SER A 597 29.58 23.87 -6.35
C SER A 597 30.54 23.49 -7.48
N GLN A 598 29.98 22.95 -8.56
CA GLN A 598 30.66 22.87 -9.85
C GLN A 598 30.36 24.15 -10.64
N ASN A 599 31.39 24.77 -11.22
CA ASN A 599 31.29 25.98 -12.05
C ASN A 599 30.87 27.30 -11.36
N ASN A 600 31.00 27.40 -10.03
CA ASN A 600 30.56 28.56 -9.24
C ASN A 600 29.04 28.82 -9.36
N THR A 601 28.26 27.79 -9.67
CA THR A 601 26.80 27.82 -9.70
C THR A 601 26.25 26.86 -8.66
N ALA A 602 25.12 27.21 -8.04
CA ALA A 602 24.42 26.31 -7.14
C ALA A 602 23.68 25.23 -7.96
N ASP A 603 24.07 23.97 -7.79
CA ASP A 603 23.51 22.85 -8.56
C ASP A 603 22.51 22.04 -7.73
N LYS A 604 21.21 22.25 -7.99
CA LYS A 604 20.16 21.50 -7.30
C LYS A 604 20.27 20.00 -7.58
N ILE A 605 20.33 19.20 -6.51
CA ILE A 605 20.24 17.73 -6.57
C ILE A 605 18.88 17.34 -7.14
N GLN A 606 18.91 16.52 -8.19
CA GLN A 606 17.74 16.09 -8.96
C GLN A 606 17.33 14.67 -8.64
N TRP A 607 18.27 13.76 -8.37
CA TRP A 607 17.97 12.37 -8.02
C TRP A 607 19.19 11.71 -7.37
N PHE A 608 18.94 10.58 -6.71
CA PHE A 608 19.96 9.68 -6.22
C PHE A 608 19.87 8.31 -6.91
N GLY A 609 21.02 7.66 -7.13
CA GLY A 609 21.10 6.33 -7.72
C GLY A 609 22.16 5.49 -7.02
N GLY A 610 21.73 4.44 -6.30
CA GLY A 610 22.66 3.54 -5.62
C GLY A 610 23.38 2.60 -6.59
N THR A 611 24.72 2.59 -6.56
CA THR A 611 25.54 1.59 -7.28
C THR A 611 26.09 0.55 -6.30
N ASN A 612 26.90 -0.41 -6.76
CA ASN A 612 27.58 -1.34 -5.86
C ASN A 612 28.73 -0.70 -5.06
N LYS A 613 29.22 0.47 -5.47
CA LYS A 613 30.47 1.07 -4.94
C LYS A 613 30.25 2.43 -4.27
N PHE A 614 29.32 3.21 -4.77
CA PHE A 614 29.04 4.57 -4.28
C PHE A 614 27.58 4.97 -4.54
N LEU A 615 27.16 6.06 -3.92
CA LEU A 615 25.92 6.74 -4.23
C LEU A 615 26.15 7.70 -5.41
N GLY A 616 25.47 7.48 -6.52
CA GLY A 616 25.43 8.43 -7.63
C GLY A 616 24.45 9.57 -7.31
N ILE A 617 24.89 10.80 -7.50
CA ILE A 617 24.09 12.01 -7.27
C ILE A 617 23.96 12.75 -8.59
N GLY A 618 22.76 12.78 -9.15
CA GLY A 618 22.44 13.57 -10.32
C GLY A 618 22.02 14.96 -9.91
N THR A 619 22.61 15.99 -10.51
CA THR A 619 22.29 17.39 -10.25
C THR A 619 21.91 18.12 -11.53
N TYR A 620 21.45 19.36 -11.41
CA TYR A 620 21.16 20.21 -12.56
C TYR A 620 22.40 20.53 -13.41
N GLY A 621 23.60 20.49 -12.83
CA GLY A 621 24.87 20.81 -13.50
C GLY A 621 25.68 19.58 -13.94
N GLY A 622 25.59 18.47 -13.21
CA GLY A 622 26.44 17.30 -13.44
C GLY A 622 26.09 16.07 -12.60
N VAL A 623 26.94 15.04 -12.68
CA VAL A 623 26.83 13.80 -11.89
C VAL A 623 28.04 13.69 -10.96
N TYR A 624 27.77 13.36 -9.70
CA TYR A 624 28.77 13.15 -8.66
C TYR A 624 28.71 11.70 -8.16
N LYS A 625 29.83 11.22 -7.61
CA LYS A 625 29.88 10.03 -6.75
C LYS A 625 30.08 10.43 -5.30
N ALA A 626 29.40 9.76 -4.38
CA ALA A 626 29.58 9.90 -2.94
C ALA A 626 29.91 8.55 -2.29
N ASN A 627 30.97 8.49 -1.48
CA ASN A 627 31.45 7.29 -0.78
C ASN A 627 32.05 7.64 0.59
N GLY A 628 32.50 6.65 1.36
CA GLY A 628 33.10 6.82 2.69
C GLY A 628 34.60 7.16 2.70
N GLY A 629 35.13 7.76 1.63
CA GLY A 629 36.56 8.05 1.46
C GLY A 629 37.28 7.12 0.47
N SER A 630 36.66 5.99 0.09
CA SER A 630 37.10 5.16 -1.04
C SER A 630 35.92 4.42 -1.66
N ASP A 631 36.06 3.94 -2.90
CA ASP A 631 35.00 3.27 -3.67
C ASP A 631 34.55 1.91 -3.12
N THR A 632 35.14 1.44 -2.02
CA THR A 632 34.74 0.23 -1.30
C THR A 632 34.22 0.52 0.11
N THR A 633 34.30 1.78 0.55
CA THR A 633 33.89 2.18 1.90
C THR A 633 32.51 2.82 1.84
N PRO A 634 31.52 2.31 2.60
CA PRO A 634 30.19 2.90 2.64
C PRO A 634 30.23 4.29 3.30
N ILE A 635 29.27 5.14 2.94
CA ILE A 635 29.14 6.48 3.52
C ILE A 635 28.82 6.37 5.01
N ALA A 636 29.60 7.08 5.84
CA ALA A 636 29.45 7.13 7.30
C ALA A 636 29.24 8.58 7.77
N GLY A 637 28.75 8.77 9.00
CA GLY A 637 28.53 10.10 9.59
C GLY A 637 29.81 10.92 9.74
N ASP A 638 30.95 10.26 9.95
CA ASP A 638 32.26 10.85 10.18
C ASP A 638 33.20 10.81 8.96
N ALA A 639 32.81 10.10 7.89
CA ALA A 639 33.62 9.92 6.70
C ALA A 639 32.74 9.96 5.44
N ILE A 640 32.85 11.07 4.70
CA ILE A 640 32.13 11.32 3.45
C ILE A 640 33.09 11.99 2.46
N ALA A 641 33.18 11.42 1.26
CA ALA A 641 33.86 12.02 0.13
C ALA A 641 32.90 12.11 -1.07
N VAL A 642 32.81 13.29 -1.66
CA VAL A 642 31.99 13.57 -2.83
C VAL A 642 32.89 14.09 -3.95
N GLN A 643 32.79 13.50 -5.13
CA GLN A 643 33.60 13.85 -6.29
C GLN A 643 32.74 14.03 -7.54
N ALA A 644 32.99 15.12 -8.25
CA ALA A 644 32.50 15.38 -9.59
C ALA A 644 33.03 14.37 -10.60
N LEU A 645 32.15 13.75 -11.40
CA LEU A 645 32.57 12.86 -12.49
C LEU A 645 32.20 13.41 -13.86
N GLU A 646 31.02 14.00 -13.98
CA GLU A 646 30.47 14.46 -15.25
C GLU A 646 29.84 15.84 -15.11
N PHE A 647 29.99 16.66 -16.14
CA PHE A 647 29.51 18.05 -16.19
C PHE A 647 28.25 18.20 -17.05
N ILE A 648 27.54 17.09 -17.24
CA ILE A 648 26.29 17.04 -17.98
C ILE A 648 25.13 16.91 -16.99
N GLY A 649 24.34 17.97 -16.88
CA GLY A 649 23.18 18.04 -16.00
C GLY A 649 22.11 17.00 -16.29
N CYS A 650 21.28 16.74 -15.28
CA CYS A 650 20.25 15.71 -15.28
C CYS A 650 18.83 16.31 -15.19
N LYS A 651 17.85 15.60 -15.78
CA LYS A 651 16.42 15.85 -15.52
C LYS A 651 16.04 15.28 -14.13
N ALA A 652 15.01 15.83 -13.50
CA ALA A 652 14.42 15.40 -12.23
C ALA A 652 13.66 14.06 -12.31
N VAL A 653 14.23 13.04 -12.96
CA VAL A 653 13.63 11.72 -13.13
C VAL A 653 14.58 10.68 -12.56
N SER A 654 14.07 9.80 -11.70
CA SER A 654 14.88 8.74 -11.09
C SER A 654 15.61 7.91 -12.15
N PRO A 655 16.92 7.65 -11.95
CA PRO A 655 17.66 6.81 -12.87
C PRO A 655 17.21 5.35 -12.73
N ILE A 656 17.33 4.59 -13.80
CA ILE A 656 17.18 3.13 -13.73
C ILE A 656 18.56 2.49 -13.61
N ARG A 657 18.62 1.40 -12.85
CA ARG A 657 19.84 0.62 -12.70
C ARG A 657 19.73 -0.68 -13.48
N LEU A 658 20.74 -0.97 -14.29
CA LEU A 658 20.89 -2.27 -14.95
C LEU A 658 22.33 -2.73 -14.81
N GLY A 659 22.53 -3.86 -14.13
CA GLY A 659 23.85 -4.35 -13.74
C GLY A 659 24.62 -3.33 -12.88
N SER A 660 25.79 -2.93 -13.37
CA SER A 660 26.68 -1.93 -12.75
C SER A 660 26.48 -0.50 -13.28
N SER A 661 25.57 -0.31 -14.23
CA SER A 661 25.34 0.99 -14.91
C SER A 661 24.07 1.68 -14.41
N LEU A 662 24.10 3.01 -14.41
CA LEU A 662 22.92 3.85 -14.22
C LEU A 662 22.53 4.49 -15.55
N PHE A 663 21.24 4.51 -15.85
CA PHE A 663 20.71 5.18 -17.04
C PHE A 663 19.85 6.35 -16.59
N TYR A 664 20.11 7.53 -17.15
CA TYR A 664 19.47 8.76 -16.75
C TYR A 664 19.20 9.69 -17.93
N ILE A 665 18.21 10.56 -17.78
CA ILE A 665 17.84 11.55 -18.80
C ILE A 665 18.67 12.82 -18.57
N GLN A 666 19.30 13.32 -19.63
CA GLN A 666 19.98 14.61 -19.61
C GLN A 666 18.99 15.74 -19.33
N ARG A 667 19.42 16.82 -18.69
CA ARG A 667 18.64 18.04 -18.44
C ARG A 667 17.88 18.62 -19.64
N GLY A 668 18.41 18.45 -20.85
CA GLY A 668 17.75 18.92 -22.08
C GLY A 668 16.62 18.00 -22.55
N ASP A 669 16.35 16.91 -21.84
CA ASP A 669 15.30 15.92 -22.08
C ASP A 669 15.40 15.16 -23.41
N LEU A 670 16.45 15.39 -24.20
CA LEU A 670 16.61 14.79 -25.52
C LEU A 670 17.58 13.61 -25.55
N ILE A 671 18.41 13.45 -24.51
CA ILE A 671 19.49 12.46 -24.50
C ILE A 671 19.31 11.49 -23.34
N LEU A 672 19.40 10.19 -23.66
CA LEU A 672 19.53 9.12 -22.69
C LEU A 672 21.01 8.81 -22.50
N ASN A 673 21.47 8.95 -21.26
CA ASN A 673 22.85 8.73 -20.87
C ASN A 673 22.99 7.42 -20.09
N ARG A 674 24.08 6.70 -20.35
CA ARG A 674 24.57 5.60 -19.53
C ARG A 674 25.78 6.06 -18.75
N PHE A 675 25.73 5.92 -17.44
CA PHE A 675 26.82 6.15 -16.53
C PHE A 675 27.38 4.81 -16.07
N SER A 676 28.62 4.51 -16.46
CA SER A 676 29.26 3.20 -16.30
C SER A 676 30.77 3.33 -16.12
N TYR A 677 31.43 2.29 -15.63
CA TYR A 677 32.89 2.26 -15.54
C TYR A 677 33.51 2.26 -16.93
N SER A 678 34.51 3.12 -17.14
CA SER A 678 35.30 3.17 -18.36
C SER A 678 36.71 2.67 -18.09
N LEU A 679 37.09 1.58 -18.76
CA LEU A 679 38.46 1.05 -18.69
C LEU A 679 39.51 2.04 -19.21
N LEU A 680 39.12 2.95 -20.10
CA LEU A 680 40.03 3.96 -20.67
C LEU A 680 40.31 5.11 -19.71
N ALA A 681 39.28 5.55 -18.98
CA ALA A 681 39.41 6.60 -17.98
C ALA A 681 39.88 6.07 -16.62
N ASP A 682 39.80 4.75 -16.41
CA ASP A 682 39.95 4.07 -15.12
C ASP A 682 39.05 4.68 -14.03
N ASP A 683 37.89 5.20 -14.43
CA ASP A 683 36.87 5.78 -13.57
C ASP A 683 35.49 5.66 -14.24
N PHE A 684 34.43 6.06 -13.54
CA PHE A 684 33.09 6.13 -14.10
C PHE A 684 32.92 7.36 -14.99
N SER A 685 32.33 7.15 -16.16
CA SER A 685 32.04 8.21 -17.13
C SER A 685 30.66 8.00 -17.75
N THR A 686 30.15 9.05 -18.38
CA THR A 686 28.89 9.03 -19.11
C THR A 686 29.10 8.84 -20.61
N SER A 687 28.30 7.97 -21.21
CA SER A 687 28.16 7.80 -22.65
C SER A 687 26.70 8.06 -23.07
N SER A 688 26.49 8.90 -24.07
CA SER A 688 25.14 9.15 -24.63
C SER A 688 24.74 8.05 -25.62
N LEU A 689 23.54 7.50 -25.46
CA LEU A 689 23.10 6.30 -26.18
C LEU A 689 22.41 6.60 -27.51
N ASN A 690 21.81 7.78 -27.66
CA ASN A 690 20.99 8.14 -28.82
C ASN A 690 21.65 9.16 -29.76
N ILE A 691 22.98 9.24 -29.80
CA ILE A 691 23.72 10.17 -30.69
C ILE A 691 23.38 9.92 -32.16
N PHE A 692 23.28 8.64 -32.55
CA PHE A 692 22.97 8.24 -33.93
C PHE A 692 21.46 8.27 -34.24
N SER A 693 20.63 8.54 -33.24
CA SER A 693 19.17 8.40 -33.29
C SER A 693 18.45 9.62 -32.69
N ASP A 694 19.05 10.81 -32.78
CA ASP A 694 18.57 12.03 -32.12
C ASP A 694 17.11 12.41 -32.46
N GLU A 695 16.67 12.15 -33.70
CA GLU A 695 15.29 12.45 -34.13
C GLU A 695 14.22 11.65 -33.39
N ILE A 696 14.53 10.45 -32.86
CA ILE A 696 13.53 9.61 -32.19
C ILE A 696 13.15 10.17 -30.82
N THR A 697 14.06 10.92 -30.20
CA THR A 697 13.89 11.54 -28.88
C THR A 697 13.49 13.02 -28.96
N ALA A 698 13.29 13.57 -30.16
CA ALA A 698 12.94 14.98 -30.39
C ALA A 698 11.67 15.47 -29.65
N GLY A 699 10.80 14.55 -29.26
CA GLY A 699 9.59 14.84 -28.48
C GLY A 699 9.80 14.91 -26.96
N GLY A 700 11.05 14.91 -26.47
CA GLY A 700 11.38 14.91 -25.05
C GLY A 700 11.18 13.54 -24.39
N LEU A 701 12.10 13.16 -23.49
CA LEU A 701 12.04 11.94 -22.69
C LEU A 701 11.41 12.26 -21.32
N LYS A 702 10.35 11.53 -20.97
CA LYS A 702 9.51 11.79 -19.80
C LYS A 702 9.84 10.87 -18.62
N GLN A 703 9.89 9.56 -18.84
CA GLN A 703 10.09 8.55 -17.80
C GLN A 703 10.81 7.33 -18.36
N LEU A 704 11.60 6.67 -17.51
CA LEU A 704 12.31 5.43 -17.81
C LEU A 704 11.72 4.26 -17.02
N THR A 705 11.65 3.08 -17.63
CA THR A 705 11.50 1.81 -16.92
C THR A 705 12.29 0.73 -17.63
N VAL A 706 12.53 -0.40 -16.97
CA VAL A 706 13.29 -1.52 -17.52
C VAL A 706 12.46 -2.79 -17.47
N GLN A 707 12.49 -3.54 -18.57
CA GLN A 707 11.99 -4.90 -18.64
C GLN A 707 13.19 -5.84 -18.74
N GLN A 708 13.35 -6.71 -17.75
CA GLN A 708 14.38 -7.74 -17.75
C GLN A 708 13.87 -9.02 -18.41
N GLY A 709 14.70 -9.69 -19.18
CA GLY A 709 14.33 -10.92 -19.89
C GLY A 709 15.52 -11.54 -20.63
N THR A 710 15.25 -12.33 -21.67
CA THR A 710 16.31 -12.86 -22.56
C THR A 710 17.14 -11.74 -23.17
N THR A 711 16.50 -10.62 -23.47
CA THR A 711 17.13 -9.37 -23.84
C THR A 711 16.48 -8.24 -23.05
N ASP A 712 17.28 -7.42 -22.36
CA ASP A 712 16.76 -6.32 -21.54
C ASP A 712 16.32 -5.16 -22.44
N ILE A 713 15.16 -4.58 -22.13
CA ILE A 713 14.61 -3.44 -22.85
C ILE A 713 14.44 -2.28 -21.88
N ILE A 714 15.09 -1.16 -22.19
CA ILE A 714 14.81 0.13 -21.55
C ILE A 714 13.66 0.78 -22.30
N TRP A 715 12.57 1.01 -21.58
CA TRP A 715 11.38 1.68 -22.06
C TRP A 715 11.43 3.16 -21.69
N VAL A 716 11.14 4.00 -22.67
CA VAL A 716 11.09 5.45 -22.48
C VAL A 716 9.80 6.00 -23.05
N VAL A 717 9.01 6.67 -22.21
CA VAL A 717 7.83 7.42 -22.66
C VAL A 717 8.28 8.82 -23.05
N THR A 718 7.79 9.34 -24.17
CA THR A 718 8.02 10.72 -24.60
C THR A 718 6.89 11.65 -24.15
N ASP A 719 7.13 12.96 -24.16
CA ASP A 719 6.06 13.94 -23.86
C ASP A 719 4.94 13.96 -24.93
N THR A 720 5.20 13.33 -26.09
CA THR A 720 4.20 13.11 -27.15
C THR A 720 3.41 11.82 -27.00
N GLY A 721 3.60 11.07 -25.91
CA GLY A 721 2.89 9.81 -25.64
C GLY A 721 3.41 8.62 -26.45
N LYS A 722 4.58 8.74 -27.10
CA LYS A 722 5.22 7.61 -27.79
C LYS A 722 6.04 6.80 -26.80
N LEU A 723 6.04 5.48 -26.99
CA LEU A 723 6.84 4.55 -26.21
C LEU A 723 8.02 4.07 -27.06
N LEU A 724 9.24 4.43 -26.64
CA LEU A 724 10.49 4.03 -27.24
C LEU A 724 11.06 2.83 -26.49
N GLY A 725 11.65 1.87 -27.22
CA GLY A 725 12.34 0.72 -26.64
C GLY A 725 13.80 0.73 -27.08
N LEU A 726 14.71 0.63 -26.12
CA LEU A 726 16.14 0.46 -26.34
C LEU A 726 16.55 -0.94 -25.86
N THR A 727 16.97 -1.77 -26.80
CA THR A 727 17.53 -3.09 -26.51
C THR A 727 18.94 -2.91 -25.94
N VAL A 728 19.18 -3.35 -24.71
CA VAL A 728 20.49 -3.20 -24.05
C VAL A 728 21.03 -4.55 -23.63
N LYS A 729 22.31 -4.78 -23.87
CA LYS A 729 23.06 -5.90 -23.29
C LYS A 729 24.41 -5.40 -22.79
N THR A 730 24.49 -5.16 -21.49
CA THR A 730 25.63 -4.48 -20.86
C THR A 730 26.95 -5.24 -21.03
N ASP A 731 26.91 -6.57 -21.09
CA ASP A 731 28.10 -7.42 -21.16
C ASP A 731 28.72 -7.48 -22.57
N GLU A 732 27.96 -7.11 -23.60
CA GLU A 732 28.39 -7.18 -25.01
C GLU A 732 28.57 -5.79 -25.65
N GLU A 733 28.51 -4.71 -24.85
CA GLU A 733 28.53 -3.32 -25.31
C GLU A 733 27.46 -2.99 -26.38
N ILE A 734 26.33 -3.70 -26.34
CA ILE A 734 25.23 -3.48 -27.28
C ILE A 734 24.23 -2.52 -26.64
N SER A 735 24.02 -1.38 -27.29
CA SER A 735 23.02 -0.36 -26.97
C SER A 735 22.53 0.32 -28.23
#